data_AF-A0A7Y9KT37-F1
#
_entry.id   AF-A0A7Y9KT37-F1
#
_cell.length_a   1.000
_cell.length_b   1.000
_cell.length_c   1.000
_cell.angle_alpha   90.00
_cell.angle_beta   90.00
_cell.angle_gamma   90.00
#
_symmetry.space_group_name_H-M   'P 1'
#
loop_
_entity.id
_entity.type
_entity.pdbx_description
1 polymer ?
#
loop_
_entity_poly.entity_id
_entity_poly.type
_entity_poly.pdbx_seq_one_letter_code
_entity_poly.pdbx_strand_id
1 'polypeptide(L)'
;MRTTPTSAWLDTVSSLKVKLGLLVAASVVAAVLLSLLGSAADVPALLVLPVSVALALGVTQLLAAGMVAPLRRMTEVSRAMARGDYSGRVHTTSTDEVGQLAAAFNRMAEDLATVDRERRDLIATVSHELRTPLTAMTALLENLADGVVPADPAHLGGALEEAQRLGRLVEDLLQLSRLEAGVVDLDRQDVDLRSLVGESVDQVGTAGRTGTFVVDLPDDLVVGADPARLRQLLVNVLDNAGRHAPAGTDVRVSGGPGGPGDAAGWWLEVADEGGGVAPEDRERVFERFGTDGAGGTGLGLAVARWVAQLHGGTLRFLDPEGGSGARLRLEVPTTVPPPGRPTPAPSQEPAVTQVPTPIPTQPATPAPVTAEVPQPALDGLFGRFWPERELGPGTRTVLASAVAGLVAGLALSFTGVGVSWTLAAIACGAAALVTARHGREGWTLACAGLALLLVLPMTLLDAWWIQMLCLLAATAVFLSGVTGARTMRGIVLSGLAWPLASLRGLPWFGRSLRLAGTGTRTPAVVRTTAWSLLGLGVFGTIFATANPVFGGWVDQLVPNLTFNDLVGRAFVACFVFAATLGAAYLALNPADVEVGSGRRPAALANRFEWLVPVLVVDAVFVAFITAQARALIGGEDYIQETTGLTYADFVHQGFGQLTLATALTVLVVWVASRRAGRTAQDRRWLLGSLGLLCTLTLVVVASALRGMAVYQDAYGFTTLRLFVDVFEGWLGLVVLAIMVAGLAGRGRWVPRIALASGALALVGLAAINPDAWVASRNLDRYEATGRLDLSYLATLSADAAPVVAERLPPETARCVLALLPYDELDADVLADPRAWNLSRSRAQEVVEDLDLVADPGAASSGSIGGDPECRGVWAAYDG
;
A
#
# COMPACT_ATOMS: atom_id res chain seq x y z
N MET A 1 16.12 -20.83 -5.40
CA MET A 1 15.47 -20.23 -6.58
C MET A 1 16.51 -19.40 -7.33
N ARG A 2 16.88 -19.82 -8.54
CA ARG A 2 17.75 -19.04 -9.43
C ARG A 2 16.97 -17.81 -9.90
N THR A 3 17.56 -16.63 -9.76
CA THR A 3 17.06 -15.38 -10.33
C THR A 3 16.89 -15.56 -11.83
N THR A 4 15.67 -15.33 -12.34
CA THR A 4 15.40 -15.33 -13.78
C THR A 4 16.22 -14.22 -14.45
N PRO A 5 16.80 -14.41 -15.65
CA PRO A 5 17.77 -13.49 -16.26
C PRO A 5 17.18 -12.15 -16.75
N THR A 6 15.89 -11.90 -16.54
CA THR A 6 15.12 -10.87 -17.27
C THR A 6 15.19 -9.47 -16.66
N SER A 7 15.83 -9.26 -15.50
CA SER A 7 15.89 -7.93 -14.85
C SER A 7 17.19 -7.14 -15.09
N ALA A 8 18.15 -7.68 -15.85
CA ALA A 8 19.49 -7.11 -15.98
C ALA A 8 19.53 -5.69 -16.57
N TRP A 9 18.56 -5.29 -17.41
CA TRP A 9 18.54 -3.92 -17.94
C TRP A 9 18.26 -2.90 -16.83
N LEU A 10 17.33 -3.21 -15.91
CA LEU A 10 16.86 -2.26 -14.90
C LEU A 10 17.91 -1.97 -13.83
N ASP A 11 18.96 -2.80 -13.71
CA ASP A 11 20.04 -2.61 -12.74
C ASP A 11 20.92 -1.37 -13.03
N THR A 12 20.90 -0.89 -14.29
CA THR A 12 21.64 0.31 -14.73
C THR A 12 20.99 1.63 -14.29
N VAL A 13 19.73 1.61 -13.86
CA VAL A 13 19.00 2.81 -13.46
C VAL A 13 19.24 3.09 -11.98
N SER A 14 19.81 4.25 -11.66
CA SER A 14 20.28 4.62 -10.32
C SER A 14 19.18 5.15 -9.38
N SER A 15 17.93 5.28 -9.83
CA SER A 15 16.81 5.68 -8.97
C SER A 15 15.59 4.78 -9.12
N LEU A 16 15.08 4.32 -7.97
CA LEU A 16 13.87 3.53 -7.82
C LEU A 16 12.65 4.27 -8.38
N LYS A 17 12.59 5.60 -8.21
CA LYS A 17 11.51 6.43 -8.79
C LYS A 17 11.51 6.37 -10.32
N VAL A 18 12.69 6.41 -10.93
CA VAL A 18 12.85 6.32 -12.39
C VAL A 18 12.47 4.93 -12.88
N LYS A 19 12.87 3.86 -12.17
CA LYS A 19 12.43 2.49 -12.50
C LYS A 19 10.91 2.35 -12.44
N LEU A 20 10.27 2.90 -11.41
CA LEU A 20 8.81 2.89 -11.28
C LEU A 20 8.13 3.68 -12.40
N GLY A 21 8.68 4.84 -12.76
CA GLY A 21 8.20 5.65 -13.88
C GLY A 21 8.34 4.94 -15.22
N LEU A 22 9.48 4.31 -15.49
CA LEU A 22 9.74 3.53 -16.71
C LEU A 22 8.79 2.32 -16.81
N LEU A 23 8.51 1.67 -15.68
CA LEU A 23 7.54 0.57 -15.60
C LEU A 23 6.12 1.01 -15.96
N VAL A 24 5.68 2.16 -15.43
CA VAL A 24 4.36 2.73 -15.76
C VAL A 24 4.32 3.13 -17.23
N ALA A 25 5.36 3.83 -17.72
CA ALA A 25 5.45 4.25 -19.11
C ALA A 25 5.42 3.05 -20.07
N ALA A 26 6.21 2.01 -19.83
CA ALA A 26 6.23 0.80 -20.66
C ALA A 26 4.87 0.09 -20.66
N SER A 27 4.19 0.03 -19.51
CA SER A 27 2.87 -0.60 -19.39
C SER A 27 1.78 0.19 -20.13
N VAL A 28 1.82 1.53 -20.04
CA VAL A 28 0.91 2.41 -20.77
C VAL A 28 1.18 2.34 -22.27
N VAL A 29 2.44 2.43 -22.70
CA VAL A 29 2.82 2.30 -24.12
C VAL A 29 2.37 0.95 -24.67
N ALA A 30 2.62 -0.15 -23.97
CA ALA A 30 2.16 -1.47 -24.40
C ALA A 30 0.63 -1.55 -24.54
N ALA A 31 -0.12 -1.00 -23.58
CA ALA A 31 -1.58 -0.98 -23.63
C ALA A 31 -2.13 -0.13 -24.78
N VAL A 32 -1.56 1.06 -25.00
CA VAL A 32 -1.93 1.98 -26.08
C VAL A 32 -1.58 1.36 -27.44
N LEU A 33 -0.39 0.78 -27.59
CA LEU A 33 0.06 0.20 -28.86
C LEU A 33 -0.78 -1.03 -29.22
N LEU A 34 -1.15 -1.85 -28.23
CA LEU A 34 -2.11 -2.94 -28.44
C LEU A 34 -3.51 -2.42 -28.79
N SER A 35 -3.94 -1.31 -28.18
CA SER A 35 -5.23 -0.69 -28.48
C SER A 35 -5.29 -0.16 -29.92
N LEU A 36 -4.24 0.53 -30.35
CA LEU A 36 -4.09 1.06 -31.71
C LEU A 36 -4.00 -0.06 -32.76
N LEU A 37 -3.21 -1.10 -32.49
CA LEU A 37 -3.12 -2.27 -33.37
C LEU A 37 -4.45 -3.03 -33.45
N GLY A 38 -5.15 -3.17 -32.33
CA GLY A 38 -6.46 -3.81 -32.27
C GLY A 38 -7.49 -3.05 -33.12
N SER A 39 -7.53 -1.73 -33.00
CA SER A 39 -8.40 -0.90 -33.85
C SER A 39 -8.01 -0.93 -35.32
N ALA A 40 -6.71 -1.03 -35.66
CA ALA A 40 -6.26 -1.11 -37.04
C ALA A 40 -6.52 -2.48 -37.69
N ALA A 41 -6.80 -3.51 -36.89
CA ALA A 41 -7.09 -4.86 -37.33
C ALA A 41 -8.58 -5.21 -37.21
N ASP A 42 -9.45 -4.19 -37.07
CA ASP A 42 -10.91 -4.32 -36.88
C ASP A 42 -11.31 -5.28 -35.75
N VAL A 43 -10.48 -5.38 -34.71
CA VAL A 43 -10.79 -6.19 -33.53
C VAL A 43 -11.74 -5.39 -32.63
N PRO A 44 -12.88 -5.98 -32.19
CA PRO A 44 -13.82 -5.31 -31.31
C PRO A 44 -13.14 -4.74 -30.05
N ALA A 45 -13.44 -3.48 -29.71
CA ALA A 45 -12.86 -2.81 -28.53
C ALA A 45 -13.08 -3.59 -27.22
N LEU A 46 -14.17 -4.36 -27.15
CA LEU A 46 -14.50 -5.26 -26.05
C LEU A 46 -13.43 -6.35 -25.81
N LEU A 47 -12.74 -6.81 -26.85
CA LEU A 47 -11.66 -7.80 -26.74
C LEU A 47 -10.30 -7.13 -26.48
N VAL A 48 -10.04 -5.99 -27.11
CA VAL A 48 -8.73 -5.31 -27.05
C VAL A 48 -8.46 -4.74 -25.65
N LEU A 49 -9.46 -4.12 -25.03
CA LEU A 49 -9.34 -3.47 -23.72
C LEU A 49 -8.90 -4.45 -22.61
N PRO A 50 -9.55 -5.60 -22.38
CA PRO A 50 -9.11 -6.54 -21.35
C PRO A 50 -7.75 -7.18 -21.63
N VAL A 51 -7.40 -7.47 -22.89
CA VAL A 51 -6.07 -8.01 -23.24
C VAL A 51 -4.98 -6.98 -22.96
N SER A 52 -5.21 -5.70 -23.31
CA SER A 52 -4.25 -4.62 -23.06
C SER A 52 -4.00 -4.41 -21.56
N VAL A 53 -5.06 -4.45 -20.75
CA VAL A 53 -4.96 -4.37 -19.28
C VAL A 53 -4.22 -5.59 -18.71
N ALA A 54 -4.53 -6.79 -19.17
CA ALA A 54 -3.88 -8.02 -18.71
C ALA A 54 -2.37 -8.02 -19.06
N LEU A 55 -2.02 -7.57 -20.27
CA LEU A 55 -0.63 -7.42 -20.71
C LEU A 55 0.10 -6.38 -19.86
N ALA A 56 -0.49 -5.20 -19.65
CA ALA A 56 0.07 -4.14 -18.82
C ALA A 56 0.33 -4.62 -17.38
N LEU A 57 -0.63 -5.34 -16.78
CA LEU A 57 -0.48 -5.96 -15.46
C LEU A 57 0.61 -7.05 -15.45
N GLY A 58 0.67 -7.89 -16.48
CA GLY A 58 1.69 -8.93 -16.62
C GLY A 58 3.11 -8.37 -16.71
N VAL A 59 3.31 -7.36 -17.56
CA VAL A 59 4.57 -6.62 -17.69
C VAL A 59 4.93 -5.95 -16.37
N THR A 60 3.98 -5.27 -15.73
CA THR A 60 4.17 -4.65 -14.41
C THR A 60 4.64 -5.66 -13.36
N GLN A 61 3.96 -6.82 -13.25
CA GLN A 61 4.30 -7.84 -12.25
C GLN A 61 5.68 -8.46 -12.51
N LEU A 62 6.00 -8.75 -13.77
CA LEU A 62 7.28 -9.34 -14.16
C LEU A 62 8.45 -8.41 -13.82
N LEU A 63 8.30 -7.10 -14.10
CA LEU A 63 9.32 -6.09 -13.80
C LEU A 63 9.39 -5.78 -12.29
N ALA A 64 8.24 -5.65 -11.62
CA ALA A 64 8.18 -5.35 -10.18
C ALA A 64 8.75 -6.49 -9.31
N ALA A 65 8.65 -7.74 -9.75
CA ALA A 65 9.21 -8.89 -9.04
C ALA A 65 10.73 -8.74 -8.82
N GLY A 66 11.46 -8.19 -9.80
CA GLY A 66 12.90 -7.93 -9.68
C GLY A 66 13.23 -6.85 -8.65
N MET A 67 12.42 -5.80 -8.56
CA MET A 67 12.63 -4.68 -7.63
C MET A 67 12.32 -5.04 -6.17
N VAL A 68 11.33 -5.91 -5.93
CA VAL A 68 10.86 -6.25 -4.57
C VAL A 68 11.64 -7.43 -3.96
N ALA A 69 12.25 -8.28 -4.79
CA ALA A 69 12.98 -9.46 -4.31
C ALA A 69 14.09 -9.16 -3.28
N PRO A 70 14.95 -8.13 -3.46
CA PRO A 70 15.97 -7.79 -2.46
C PRO A 70 15.39 -7.41 -1.10
N LEU A 71 14.27 -6.67 -1.07
CA LEU A 71 13.61 -6.25 0.17
C LEU A 71 13.03 -7.44 0.96
N ARG A 72 12.46 -8.42 0.24
CA ARG A 72 11.99 -9.67 0.87
C ARG A 72 13.15 -10.45 1.48
N ARG A 73 14.28 -10.53 0.78
CA ARG A 73 15.49 -11.20 1.28
C ARG A 73 16.09 -10.50 2.49
N MET A 74 16.12 -9.16 2.53
CA MET A 74 16.49 -8.40 3.73
C MET A 74 15.59 -8.75 4.93
N THR A 75 14.28 -8.88 4.70
CA THR A 75 13.33 -9.25 5.75
C THR A 75 13.59 -10.67 6.29
N GLU A 76 13.85 -11.63 5.39
CA GLU A 76 14.20 -13.00 5.77
C GLU A 76 15.49 -13.06 6.60
N VAL A 77 16.54 -12.38 6.13
CA VAL A 77 17.83 -12.30 6.83
C VAL A 77 17.67 -11.60 8.19
N SER A 78 16.88 -10.52 8.27
CA SER A 78 16.61 -9.83 9.53
C SER A 78 15.91 -10.74 10.55
N ARG A 79 14.97 -11.59 10.11
CA ARG A 79 14.32 -12.59 10.98
C ARG A 79 15.28 -13.69 11.44
N ALA A 80 16.25 -14.07 10.60
CA ALA A 80 17.30 -15.00 10.99
C ALA A 80 18.25 -14.37 12.05
N MET A 81 18.63 -13.11 11.86
CA MET A 81 19.44 -12.35 12.82
C MET A 81 18.75 -12.18 14.17
N ALA A 82 17.41 -11.99 14.19
CA ALA A 82 16.64 -11.95 15.42
C ALA A 82 16.70 -13.26 16.23
N ARG A 83 17.09 -14.38 15.59
CA ARG A 83 17.34 -15.68 16.23
C ARG A 83 18.83 -15.96 16.48
N GLY A 84 19.71 -14.97 16.27
CA GLY A 84 21.15 -15.08 16.49
C GLY A 84 21.97 -15.56 15.29
N ASP A 85 21.36 -15.73 14.11
CA ASP A 85 22.09 -16.09 12.89
C ASP A 85 22.49 -14.83 12.11
N TYR A 86 23.73 -14.39 12.31
CA TYR A 86 24.32 -13.22 11.65
C TYR A 86 25.07 -13.54 10.35
N SER A 87 25.00 -14.77 9.85
CA SER A 87 25.72 -15.19 8.64
C SER A 87 25.04 -14.74 7.33
N GLY A 88 23.74 -14.45 7.39
CA GLY A 88 22.96 -14.06 6.22
C GLY A 88 23.47 -12.77 5.57
N ARG A 89 23.54 -12.77 4.23
CA ARG A 89 23.92 -11.59 3.43
C ARG A 89 22.92 -11.36 2.32
N VAL A 90 22.72 -10.09 1.97
CA VAL A 90 21.84 -9.66 0.87
C VAL A 90 22.70 -9.28 -0.32
N HIS A 91 22.71 -10.13 -1.34
CA HIS A 91 23.37 -9.83 -2.60
C HIS A 91 22.40 -9.10 -3.53
N THR A 92 22.80 -7.92 -3.99
CA THR A 92 22.07 -7.13 -4.97
C THR A 92 23.07 -6.58 -6.00
N THR A 93 22.67 -6.59 -7.27
CA THR A 93 23.38 -5.97 -8.40
C THR A 93 22.93 -4.53 -8.63
N SER A 94 21.87 -4.10 -7.94
CA SER A 94 21.26 -2.79 -8.13
C SER A 94 22.13 -1.67 -7.55
N THR A 95 22.23 -0.57 -8.29
CA THR A 95 22.95 0.66 -7.90
C THR A 95 22.02 1.77 -7.36
N ASP A 96 20.74 1.47 -7.22
CA ASP A 96 19.72 2.39 -6.73
C ASP A 96 19.69 2.48 -5.19
N GLU A 97 18.66 3.16 -4.66
CA GLU A 97 18.46 3.34 -3.22
C GLU A 97 18.30 1.99 -2.48
N VAL A 98 17.79 0.95 -3.16
CA VAL A 98 17.70 -0.41 -2.59
C VAL A 98 19.08 -1.07 -2.54
N GLY A 99 19.92 -0.81 -3.54
CA GLY A 99 21.34 -1.19 -3.54
C GLY A 99 22.11 -0.60 -2.35
N GLN A 100 21.96 0.71 -2.13
CA GLN A 100 22.58 1.41 -1.00
C GLN A 100 22.09 0.87 0.35
N LEU A 101 20.79 0.60 0.47
CA LEU A 101 20.21 -0.01 1.66
C LEU A 101 20.79 -1.41 1.92
N ALA A 102 20.99 -2.22 0.88
CA ALA A 102 21.59 -3.55 1.02
C ALA A 102 23.04 -3.46 1.51
N ALA A 103 23.81 -2.52 1.00
CA ALA A 103 25.18 -2.29 1.44
C ALA A 103 25.23 -1.85 2.92
N ALA A 104 24.35 -0.93 3.33
CA ALA A 104 24.23 -0.51 4.72
C ALA A 104 23.79 -1.67 5.64
N PHE A 105 22.82 -2.47 5.19
CA PHE A 105 22.35 -3.65 5.91
C PHE A 105 23.45 -4.70 6.11
N ASN A 106 24.24 -5.00 5.07
CA ASN A 106 25.34 -5.95 5.17
C ASN A 106 26.46 -5.46 6.09
N ARG A 107 26.72 -4.14 6.16
CA ARG A 107 27.67 -3.58 7.14
C ARG A 107 27.19 -3.80 8.58
N MET A 108 25.95 -3.43 8.88
CA MET A 108 25.35 -3.67 10.20
C MET A 108 25.38 -5.16 10.59
N ALA A 109 25.13 -6.05 9.63
CA ALA A 109 25.22 -7.49 9.84
C ALA A 109 26.63 -7.97 10.23
N GLU A 110 27.65 -7.38 9.61
CA GLU A 110 29.06 -7.67 9.88
C GLU A 110 29.48 -7.16 11.27
N ASP A 111 29.08 -5.94 11.61
CA ASP A 111 29.35 -5.34 12.92
C ASP A 111 28.75 -6.20 14.04
N LEU A 112 27.49 -6.63 13.87
CA LEU A 112 26.80 -7.46 14.86
C LEU A 112 27.40 -8.86 14.98
N ALA A 113 27.82 -9.46 13.87
CA ALA A 113 28.54 -10.74 13.87
C ALA A 113 29.91 -10.63 14.57
N THR A 114 30.54 -9.46 14.52
CA THR A 114 31.82 -9.20 15.19
C THR A 114 31.64 -9.09 16.70
N VAL A 115 30.70 -8.28 17.16
CA VAL A 115 30.33 -8.17 18.59
C VAL A 115 29.93 -9.53 19.18
N ASP A 116 29.17 -10.34 18.45
CA ASP A 116 28.74 -11.67 18.89
C ASP A 116 29.92 -12.67 18.99
N ARG A 117 30.91 -12.58 18.09
CA ARG A 117 32.15 -13.37 18.20
C ARG A 117 32.97 -12.95 19.40
N GLU A 118 33.22 -11.66 19.58
CA GLU A 118 33.97 -11.12 20.72
C GLU A 118 33.34 -11.53 22.06
N ARG A 119 32.01 -11.46 22.16
CA ARG A 119 31.27 -11.93 23.34
C ARG A 119 31.49 -13.42 23.61
N ARG A 120 31.44 -14.28 22.58
CA ARG A 120 31.65 -15.73 22.75
C ARG A 120 33.07 -16.06 23.16
N ASP A 121 34.05 -15.41 22.54
CA ASP A 121 35.47 -15.58 22.86
C ASP A 121 35.73 -15.17 24.31
N LEU A 122 35.16 -14.06 24.78
CA LEU A 122 35.22 -13.66 26.18
C LEU A 122 34.67 -14.73 27.12
N ILE A 123 33.47 -15.26 26.85
CA ILE A 123 32.84 -16.30 27.67
C ILE A 123 33.71 -17.57 27.69
N ALA A 124 34.27 -17.96 26.54
CA ALA A 124 35.12 -19.14 26.43
C ALA A 124 36.40 -18.98 27.26
N THR A 125 37.08 -17.84 27.14
CA THR A 125 38.30 -17.54 27.90
C THR A 125 38.03 -17.48 29.41
N VAL A 126 36.98 -16.76 29.84
CA VAL A 126 36.58 -16.70 31.26
C VAL A 126 36.29 -18.10 31.81
N SER A 127 35.58 -18.93 31.04
CA SER A 127 35.27 -20.30 31.45
C SER A 127 36.52 -21.16 31.58
N HIS A 128 37.52 -20.94 30.73
CA HIS A 128 38.80 -21.66 30.77
C HIS A 128 39.63 -21.26 32.00
N GLU A 129 39.78 -19.96 32.24
CA GLU A 129 40.58 -19.42 33.34
C GLU A 129 39.99 -19.73 34.72
N LEU A 130 38.66 -19.90 34.84
CA LEU A 130 38.02 -20.35 36.08
C LEU A 130 38.08 -21.86 36.29
N ARG A 131 38.05 -22.67 35.21
CA ARG A 131 38.02 -24.14 35.32
C ARG A 131 39.33 -24.71 35.84
N THR A 132 40.47 -24.20 35.38
CA THR A 132 41.80 -24.69 35.76
C THR A 132 42.05 -24.64 37.28
N PRO A 133 41.93 -23.47 37.95
CA PRO A 133 42.11 -23.36 39.41
C PRO A 133 41.07 -24.16 40.18
N LEU A 134 39.80 -24.17 39.73
CA LEU A 134 38.75 -24.94 40.38
C LEU A 134 39.00 -26.44 40.33
N THR A 135 39.50 -26.96 39.20
CA THR A 135 39.84 -28.38 39.05
C THR A 135 41.02 -28.76 39.95
N ALA A 136 42.05 -27.90 40.01
CA ALA A 136 43.19 -28.11 40.90
C ALA A 136 42.78 -28.13 42.38
N MET A 137 41.93 -27.18 42.78
CA MET A 137 41.38 -27.11 44.13
C MET A 137 40.53 -28.33 44.48
N THR A 138 39.68 -28.77 43.55
CA THR A 138 38.84 -29.98 43.74
C THR A 138 39.70 -31.23 43.90
N ALA A 139 40.70 -31.42 43.03
CA ALA A 139 41.59 -32.57 43.10
C ALA A 139 42.40 -32.60 44.41
N LEU A 140 42.85 -31.44 44.90
CA LEU A 140 43.55 -31.32 46.17
C LEU A 140 42.62 -31.66 47.36
N LEU A 141 41.39 -31.16 47.35
CA LEU A 141 40.39 -31.45 48.38
C LEU A 141 39.92 -32.92 48.37
N GLU A 142 39.79 -33.54 47.19
CA GLU A 142 39.48 -34.98 47.04
C GLU A 142 40.61 -35.85 47.62
N ASN A 143 41.87 -35.55 47.29
CA ASN A 143 43.03 -36.27 47.84
C ASN A 143 43.13 -36.15 49.37
N LEU A 144 42.73 -35.00 49.93
CA LEU A 144 42.64 -34.79 51.38
C LEU A 144 41.49 -35.58 52.00
N ALA A 145 40.34 -35.66 51.34
CA ALA A 145 39.17 -36.39 51.82
C ALA A 145 39.36 -37.92 51.77
N ASP A 146 40.02 -38.44 50.73
CA ASP A 146 40.32 -39.86 50.55
C ASP A 146 41.49 -40.34 51.42
N GLY A 147 42.18 -39.44 52.12
CA GLY A 147 43.32 -39.74 52.98
C GLY A 147 44.61 -40.07 52.21
N VAL A 148 44.64 -39.79 50.90
CA VAL A 148 45.83 -39.93 50.03
C VAL A 148 46.88 -38.88 50.41
N VAL A 149 46.44 -37.68 50.80
CA VAL A 149 47.28 -36.59 51.30
C VAL A 149 46.86 -36.26 52.75
N PRO A 150 47.81 -36.08 53.70
CA PRO A 150 47.47 -35.72 55.06
C PRO A 150 46.90 -34.30 55.12
N ALA A 151 45.83 -34.10 55.91
CA ALA A 151 45.25 -32.79 56.20
C ALA A 151 46.12 -31.98 57.19
N ASP A 152 47.38 -31.76 56.81
CA ASP A 152 48.31 -30.93 57.55
C ASP A 152 48.14 -29.44 57.19
N PRO A 153 48.71 -28.52 57.99
CA PRO A 153 48.60 -27.09 57.75
C PRO A 153 49.15 -26.63 56.39
N ALA A 154 50.08 -27.39 55.79
CA ALA A 154 50.68 -27.02 54.51
C ALA A 154 49.72 -27.28 53.35
N HIS A 155 49.06 -28.44 53.30
CA HIS A 155 48.10 -28.77 52.24
C HIS A 155 46.79 -27.98 52.37
N LEU A 156 46.31 -27.73 53.60
CA LEU A 156 45.17 -26.83 53.84
C LEU A 156 45.52 -25.38 53.49
N GLY A 157 46.77 -24.95 53.71
CA GLY A 157 47.29 -23.67 53.25
C GLY A 157 47.26 -23.53 51.73
N GLY A 158 47.71 -24.56 51.00
CA GLY A 158 47.65 -24.58 49.54
C GLY A 158 46.23 -24.51 48.98
N ALA A 159 45.27 -25.19 49.61
CA ALA A 159 43.85 -25.07 49.25
C ALA A 159 43.32 -23.63 49.44
N LEU A 160 43.70 -22.99 50.55
CA LEU A 160 43.29 -21.62 50.87
C LEU A 160 43.89 -20.61 49.89
N GLU A 161 45.16 -20.77 49.52
CA GLU A 161 45.84 -19.91 48.53
C GLU A 161 45.15 -19.99 47.17
N GLU A 162 44.78 -21.19 46.71
CA GLU A 162 44.06 -21.35 45.44
C GLU A 162 42.64 -20.76 45.50
N ALA A 163 41.95 -20.87 46.65
CA ALA A 163 40.66 -20.21 46.89
C ALA A 163 40.76 -18.68 46.79
N GLN A 164 41.79 -18.11 47.41
CA GLN A 164 42.05 -16.67 47.40
C GLN A 164 42.46 -16.19 46.01
N ARG A 165 43.18 -17.02 45.23
CA ARG A 165 43.51 -16.75 43.84
C ARG A 165 42.26 -16.72 42.96
N LEU A 166 41.36 -17.69 43.10
CA LEU A 166 40.07 -17.69 42.41
C LEU A 166 39.21 -16.46 42.78
N GLY A 167 39.18 -16.10 44.08
CA GLY A 167 38.48 -14.91 44.56
C GLY A 167 38.98 -13.61 43.92
N ARG A 168 40.30 -13.45 43.80
CA ARG A 168 40.90 -12.30 43.10
C ARG A 168 40.53 -12.27 41.61
N LEU A 169 40.57 -13.41 40.93
CA LEU A 169 40.18 -13.51 39.51
C LEU A 169 38.71 -13.10 39.29
N VAL A 170 37.80 -13.53 40.18
CA VAL A 170 36.37 -13.14 40.11
C VAL A 170 36.19 -11.64 40.34
N GLU A 171 36.89 -11.06 41.30
CA GLU A 171 36.83 -9.61 41.56
C GLU A 171 37.36 -8.81 40.36
N ASP A 172 38.48 -9.25 39.75
CA ASP A 172 39.03 -8.63 38.54
C ASP A 172 38.03 -8.69 37.36
N LEU A 173 37.32 -9.81 37.19
CA LEU A 173 36.28 -9.96 36.16
C LEU A 173 35.04 -9.08 36.42
N LEU A 174 34.61 -8.96 37.68
CA LEU A 174 33.50 -8.08 38.05
C LEU A 174 33.86 -6.61 37.85
N GLN A 175 35.09 -6.24 38.15
CA GLN A 175 35.60 -4.91 37.85
C GLN A 175 35.57 -4.68 36.34
N LEU A 176 36.14 -5.58 35.53
CA LEU A 176 36.11 -5.50 34.07
C LEU A 176 34.69 -5.32 33.49
N SER A 177 33.71 -6.09 33.99
CA SER A 177 32.32 -5.98 33.56
C SER A 177 31.70 -4.62 33.87
N ARG A 178 32.05 -4.01 35.02
CA ARG A 178 31.64 -2.63 35.36
C ARG A 178 32.30 -1.59 34.45
N LEU A 179 33.51 -1.86 33.95
CA LEU A 179 34.21 -1.00 32.99
C LEU A 179 33.48 -0.97 31.64
N GLU A 180 33.10 -2.14 31.10
CA GLU A 180 32.40 -2.24 29.81
C GLU A 180 31.01 -1.59 29.82
N ALA A 181 30.36 -1.57 30.99
CA ALA A 181 29.08 -0.92 31.17
C ALA A 181 29.17 0.62 31.19
N GLY A 182 30.38 1.21 31.29
CA GLY A 182 30.59 2.66 31.29
C GLY A 182 30.05 3.38 32.55
N VAL A 183 29.86 2.67 33.65
CA VAL A 183 29.12 3.16 34.85
C VAL A 183 30.04 3.65 35.98
N VAL A 184 31.26 4.10 35.68
CA VAL A 184 32.22 4.53 36.72
C VAL A 184 32.50 6.02 36.64
N ASP A 185 31.84 6.79 37.52
CA ASP A 185 32.20 8.18 37.80
C ASP A 185 33.45 8.23 38.70
N LEU A 186 34.37 9.17 38.44
CA LEU A 186 35.56 9.40 39.27
C LEU A 186 35.23 10.38 40.40
N ASP A 187 35.59 10.02 41.63
CA ASP A 187 35.55 10.93 42.78
C ASP A 187 36.88 11.68 42.89
N ARG A 188 37.04 12.74 42.09
CA ARG A 188 38.31 13.49 42.01
C ARG A 188 38.47 14.42 43.22
N GLN A 189 39.57 14.24 43.94
CA GLN A 189 40.01 15.09 45.05
C GLN A 189 41.51 15.44 44.92
N ASP A 190 41.96 16.41 45.70
CA ASP A 190 43.38 16.74 45.82
C ASP A 190 44.10 15.66 46.62
N VAL A 191 45.05 14.98 45.98
CA VAL A 191 45.78 13.83 46.54
C VAL A 191 47.27 14.16 46.60
N ASP A 192 47.85 14.05 47.80
CA ASP A 192 49.30 14.01 47.99
C ASP A 192 49.86 12.70 47.41
N LEU A 193 50.60 12.79 46.30
CA LEU A 193 51.14 11.62 45.61
C LEU A 193 52.20 10.90 46.43
N ARG A 194 53.01 11.61 47.22
CA ARG A 194 54.05 10.98 48.04
C ARG A 194 53.39 10.09 49.10
N SER A 195 52.37 10.59 49.78
CA SER A 195 51.62 9.80 50.77
C SER A 195 50.97 8.57 50.13
N LEU A 196 50.31 8.74 48.99
CA LEU A 196 49.61 7.64 48.32
C LEU A 196 50.56 6.54 47.82
N VAL A 197 51.71 6.94 47.27
CA VAL A 197 52.76 5.99 46.81
C VAL A 197 53.38 5.28 48.02
N GLY A 198 53.66 6.00 49.11
CA GLY A 198 54.15 5.39 50.35
C GLY A 198 53.20 4.33 50.89
N GLU A 199 51.90 4.66 51.00
CA GLU A 199 50.87 3.71 51.45
C GLU A 199 50.75 2.48 50.52
N SER A 200 50.94 2.67 49.22
CA SER A 200 50.87 1.60 48.23
C SER A 200 52.13 0.71 48.26
N VAL A 201 53.31 1.29 48.52
CA VAL A 201 54.57 0.56 48.74
C VAL A 201 54.49 -0.27 50.02
N ASP A 202 54.00 0.30 51.12
CA ASP A 202 53.79 -0.42 52.39
C ASP A 202 52.82 -1.60 52.21
N GLN A 203 51.75 -1.38 51.43
CA GLN A 203 50.78 -2.42 51.11
C GLN A 203 51.39 -3.57 50.29
N VAL A 204 52.22 -3.28 49.29
CA VAL A 204 52.91 -4.31 48.48
C VAL A 204 54.03 -5.00 49.28
N GLY A 205 54.75 -4.25 50.13
CA GLY A 205 55.79 -4.79 51.01
C GLY A 205 55.25 -5.78 52.04
N THR A 206 54.09 -5.50 52.63
CA THR A 206 53.41 -6.39 53.58
C THR A 206 52.96 -7.72 52.93
N ALA A 207 52.80 -7.76 51.60
CA ALA A 207 52.47 -8.95 50.83
C ALA A 207 53.69 -9.87 50.55
N GLY A 208 54.85 -9.61 51.17
CA GLY A 208 56.02 -10.50 51.13
C GLY A 208 56.93 -10.34 49.92
N ARG A 209 56.92 -9.18 49.26
CA ARG A 209 57.81 -8.86 48.13
C ARG A 209 59.18 -8.37 48.63
N THR A 210 60.28 -8.94 48.13
CA THR A 210 61.64 -8.80 48.68
C THR A 210 62.49 -7.69 48.06
N GLY A 211 61.89 -6.79 47.26
CA GLY A 211 62.59 -5.65 46.66
C GLY A 211 62.59 -4.40 47.56
N THR A 212 63.69 -3.66 47.58
CA THR A 212 63.74 -2.33 48.19
C THR A 212 63.07 -1.32 47.26
N PHE A 213 61.98 -0.70 47.72
CA PHE A 213 61.30 0.35 46.95
C PHE A 213 61.93 1.71 47.28
N VAL A 214 62.51 2.36 46.26
CA VAL A 214 63.11 3.69 46.40
C VAL A 214 62.15 4.73 45.82
N VAL A 215 61.56 5.55 46.69
CA VAL A 215 60.57 6.58 46.30
C VAL A 215 61.24 7.94 46.17
N ASP A 216 61.39 8.41 44.93
CA ASP A 216 61.98 9.69 44.54
C ASP A 216 60.90 10.63 43.98
N LEU A 217 60.10 11.22 44.87
CA LEU A 217 59.03 12.16 44.56
C LEU A 217 59.31 13.53 45.22
N PRO A 218 58.78 14.65 44.69
CA PRO A 218 58.76 15.92 45.42
C PRO A 218 57.84 15.86 46.66
N ASP A 219 58.20 16.57 47.74
CA ASP A 219 57.43 16.59 49.00
C ASP A 219 56.07 17.28 48.92
N ASP A 220 55.83 18.09 47.88
CA ASP A 220 54.67 18.97 47.71
C ASP A 220 53.83 18.63 46.46
N LEU A 221 54.00 17.44 45.89
CA LEU A 221 53.30 17.05 44.66
C LEU A 221 51.85 16.60 44.94
N VAL A 222 50.92 17.56 44.85
CA VAL A 222 49.48 17.34 44.97
C VAL A 222 48.82 17.28 43.59
N VAL A 223 47.98 16.25 43.35
CA VAL A 223 47.31 16.04 42.05
C VAL A 223 45.81 15.78 42.21
N GLY A 224 45.01 16.24 41.24
CA GLY A 224 43.58 15.95 41.18
C GLY A 224 43.31 14.55 40.63
N ALA A 225 43.00 13.60 41.52
CA ALA A 225 42.74 12.20 41.17
C ALA A 225 41.72 11.54 42.10
N ASP A 226 41.19 10.40 41.69
CA ASP A 226 40.43 9.52 42.60
C ASP A 226 41.44 8.68 43.40
N PRO A 227 41.52 8.85 44.74
CA PRO A 227 42.53 8.22 45.57
C PRO A 227 42.41 6.70 45.58
N ALA A 228 41.19 6.15 45.50
CA ALA A 228 40.95 4.72 45.58
C ALA A 228 41.35 4.06 44.26
N ARG A 229 40.98 4.69 43.13
CA ARG A 229 41.34 4.20 41.80
C ARG A 229 42.83 4.37 41.52
N LEU A 230 43.42 5.50 41.88
CA LEU A 230 44.85 5.72 41.68
C LEU A 230 45.68 4.74 42.53
N ARG A 231 45.30 4.49 43.78
CA ARG A 231 45.90 3.43 44.62
C ARG A 231 45.82 2.06 43.96
N GLN A 232 44.68 1.73 43.35
CA GLN A 232 44.50 0.47 42.63
C GLN A 232 45.47 0.33 41.45
N LEU A 233 45.65 1.39 40.65
CA LEU A 233 46.66 1.42 39.59
C LEU A 233 48.06 1.21 40.15
N LEU A 234 48.42 1.94 41.21
CA LEU A 234 49.74 1.88 41.85
C LEU A 234 50.04 0.48 42.38
N VAL A 235 49.13 -0.13 43.13
CA VAL A 235 49.30 -1.49 43.67
C VAL A 235 49.51 -2.49 42.53
N ASN A 236 48.76 -2.40 41.44
CA ASN A 236 48.90 -3.31 40.30
C ASN A 236 50.25 -3.14 39.59
N VAL A 237 50.72 -1.90 39.42
CA VAL A 237 52.01 -1.62 38.76
C VAL A 237 53.18 -2.00 39.67
N LEU A 238 53.12 -1.65 40.97
CA LEU A 238 54.18 -1.92 41.95
C LEU A 238 54.29 -3.42 42.27
N ASP A 239 53.18 -4.15 42.39
CA ASP A 239 53.22 -5.61 42.55
C ASP A 239 53.74 -6.29 41.28
N ASN A 240 53.49 -5.73 40.08
CA ASN A 240 54.09 -6.24 38.85
C ASN A 240 55.61 -6.01 38.78
N ALA A 241 56.07 -4.80 39.10
CA ALA A 241 57.49 -4.46 39.14
C ALA A 241 58.24 -5.28 40.19
N GLY A 242 57.69 -5.40 41.41
CA GLY A 242 58.27 -6.17 42.50
C GLY A 242 58.29 -7.69 42.25
N ARG A 243 57.41 -8.23 41.39
CA ARG A 243 57.45 -9.64 40.96
C ARG A 243 58.56 -9.94 39.97
N HIS A 244 58.93 -8.98 39.12
CA HIS A 244 59.89 -9.18 38.03
C HIS A 244 61.29 -8.63 38.33
N ALA A 245 61.43 -7.84 39.40
CA ALA A 245 62.72 -7.37 39.89
C ALA A 245 63.60 -8.54 40.42
N PRO A 246 64.88 -8.64 40.04
CA PRO A 246 65.81 -9.59 40.62
C PRO A 246 66.00 -9.38 42.13
N ALA A 247 66.24 -10.46 42.88
CA ALA A 247 66.41 -10.37 44.33
C ALA A 247 67.58 -9.43 44.71
N GLY A 248 67.32 -8.46 45.58
CA GLY A 248 68.31 -7.47 46.04
C GLY A 248 68.52 -6.26 45.11
N THR A 249 67.66 -6.08 44.10
CA THR A 249 67.61 -4.87 43.26
C THR A 249 66.51 -3.91 43.72
N ASP A 250 66.70 -2.62 43.43
CA ASP A 250 65.74 -1.57 43.82
C ASP A 250 64.66 -1.38 42.75
N VAL A 251 63.40 -1.27 43.18
CA VAL A 251 62.31 -0.76 42.32
C VAL A 251 62.20 0.74 42.57
N ARG A 252 62.53 1.55 41.55
CA ARG A 252 62.53 3.01 41.65
C ARG A 252 61.17 3.57 41.24
N VAL A 253 60.56 4.34 42.12
CA VAL A 253 59.33 5.09 41.84
C VAL A 253 59.67 6.57 41.81
N SER A 254 59.54 7.21 40.65
CA SER A 254 59.81 8.63 40.47
C SER A 254 58.61 9.36 39.89
N GLY A 255 58.51 10.66 40.11
CA GLY A 255 57.41 11.44 39.56
C GLY A 255 57.64 12.93 39.70
N GLY A 256 56.88 13.72 38.95
CA GLY A 256 57.05 15.16 38.95
C GLY A 256 56.01 15.88 38.11
N PRO A 257 56.01 17.22 38.15
CA PRO A 257 55.19 18.02 37.25
C PRO A 257 55.65 17.83 35.79
N GLY A 258 54.69 17.84 34.87
CA GLY A 258 54.89 17.67 33.43
C GLY A 258 53.90 16.64 32.84
N GLY A 259 53.03 17.11 31.94
CA GLY A 259 52.15 16.25 31.15
C GLY A 259 52.78 15.83 29.80
N PRO A 260 52.04 15.10 28.95
CA PRO A 260 52.51 14.76 27.62
C PRO A 260 52.74 16.02 26.77
N GLY A 261 53.96 16.22 26.26
CA GLY A 261 54.29 17.28 25.28
C GLY A 261 54.13 18.73 25.77
N ASP A 262 54.93 19.14 26.77
CA ASP A 262 54.93 20.49 27.40
C ASP A 262 53.59 20.96 28.00
N ALA A 263 52.57 20.08 28.06
CA ALA A 263 51.30 20.38 28.70
C ALA A 263 51.42 20.41 30.23
N ALA A 264 50.66 21.29 30.88
CA ALA A 264 50.46 21.24 32.32
C ALA A 264 49.86 19.87 32.71
N GLY A 265 50.47 19.20 33.67
CA GLY A 265 50.20 17.80 34.00
C GLY A 265 51.17 17.27 35.05
N TRP A 266 51.12 15.98 35.29
CA TRP A 266 52.07 15.26 36.13
C TRP A 266 52.36 13.89 35.53
N TRP A 267 53.50 13.34 35.90
CA TRP A 267 53.89 11.99 35.52
C TRP A 267 54.37 11.22 36.74
N LEU A 268 54.21 9.91 36.66
CA LEU A 268 54.70 8.96 37.64
C LEU A 268 55.27 7.77 36.90
N GLU A 269 56.41 7.29 37.36
CA GLU A 269 57.18 6.25 36.70
C GLU A 269 57.63 5.21 37.71
N VAL A 270 57.51 3.95 37.31
CA VAL A 270 57.99 2.79 38.06
C VAL A 270 58.98 2.07 37.18
N ALA A 271 60.22 1.94 37.65
CA ALA A 271 61.31 1.27 36.96
C ALA A 271 61.85 0.10 37.80
N ASP A 272 62.03 -1.05 37.17
CA ASP A 272 62.68 -2.23 37.74
C ASP A 272 63.87 -2.68 36.87
N GLU A 273 64.74 -3.52 37.44
CA GLU A 273 65.91 -4.11 36.75
C GLU A 273 65.64 -5.55 36.26
N GLY A 274 64.37 -5.90 36.03
CA GLY A 274 63.95 -7.22 35.56
C GLY A 274 64.32 -7.55 34.11
N GLY A 275 63.76 -8.65 33.60
CA GLY A 275 63.98 -9.11 32.22
C GLY A 275 63.44 -8.16 31.13
N GLY A 276 62.64 -7.17 31.51
CA GLY A 276 61.99 -6.22 30.59
C GLY A 276 60.89 -6.85 29.73
N VAL A 277 60.24 -6.02 28.92
CA VAL A 277 59.21 -6.45 27.96
C VAL A 277 59.68 -6.16 26.54
N ALA A 278 59.67 -7.19 25.68
CA ALA A 278 60.07 -7.07 24.27
C ALA A 278 59.23 -5.98 23.57
N PRO A 279 59.81 -5.14 22.69
CA PRO A 279 59.09 -4.04 22.05
C PRO A 279 57.78 -4.45 21.37
N GLU A 280 57.73 -5.65 20.80
CA GLU A 280 56.57 -6.23 20.11
C GLU A 280 55.41 -6.60 21.06
N ASP A 281 55.72 -6.88 22.33
CA ASP A 281 54.75 -7.32 23.34
C ASP A 281 54.30 -6.19 24.29
N ARG A 282 54.93 -5.00 24.24
CA ARG A 282 54.65 -3.88 25.17
C ARG A 282 53.19 -3.40 25.15
N GLU A 283 52.51 -3.44 24.00
CA GLU A 283 51.07 -3.11 23.93
C GLU A 283 50.19 -4.32 24.27
N ARG A 284 50.64 -5.55 23.95
CA ARG A 284 49.90 -6.79 24.22
C ARG A 284 49.80 -7.11 25.71
N VAL A 285 50.77 -6.68 26.51
CA VAL A 285 50.74 -6.82 27.98
C VAL A 285 49.60 -6.02 28.63
N PHE A 286 49.05 -5.01 27.95
CA PHE A 286 47.84 -4.30 28.40
C PHE A 286 46.54 -4.93 27.89
N GLU A 287 46.62 -5.92 26.99
CA GLU A 287 45.44 -6.69 26.57
C GLU A 287 44.98 -7.63 27.69
N ARG A 288 43.69 -8.00 27.66
CA ARG A 288 43.09 -8.89 28.65
C ARG A 288 43.77 -10.26 28.58
N PHE A 289 44.25 -10.77 29.71
CA PHE A 289 44.96 -12.04 29.78
C PHE A 289 46.28 -12.05 28.98
N GLY A 290 46.89 -10.87 28.79
CA GLY A 290 48.23 -10.73 28.20
C GLY A 290 49.26 -11.60 28.92
N THR A 291 50.18 -12.18 28.16
CA THR A 291 51.07 -13.28 28.55
C THR A 291 51.81 -13.02 29.86
N ASP A 292 51.57 -13.89 30.86
CA ASP A 292 52.57 -14.23 31.89
C ASP A 292 52.30 -15.63 32.46
N GLY A 293 53.22 -16.55 32.18
CA GLY A 293 53.25 -17.94 32.67
C GLY A 293 53.75 -18.10 34.12
N ALA A 294 53.70 -17.05 34.95
CA ALA A 294 54.18 -17.07 36.33
C ALA A 294 53.23 -16.36 37.31
N GLY A 295 52.05 -16.95 37.55
CA GLY A 295 51.28 -16.72 38.79
C GLY A 295 50.33 -15.51 38.88
N GLY A 296 50.17 -14.70 37.83
CA GLY A 296 49.21 -13.57 37.77
C GLY A 296 47.93 -13.87 36.97
N THR A 297 46.89 -13.03 37.09
CA THR A 297 45.62 -13.13 36.34
C THR A 297 45.66 -12.49 34.94
N GLY A 298 46.76 -11.82 34.57
CA GLY A 298 46.89 -11.09 33.30
C GLY A 298 45.92 -9.90 33.14
N LEU A 299 45.20 -9.52 34.22
CA LEU A 299 44.20 -8.44 34.23
C LEU A 299 44.73 -7.15 34.89
N GLY A 300 45.74 -7.24 35.75
CA GLY A 300 46.21 -6.12 36.57
C GLY A 300 46.72 -4.91 35.78
N LEU A 301 47.52 -5.14 34.73
CA LEU A 301 48.05 -4.06 33.87
C LEU A 301 46.98 -3.51 32.93
N ALA A 302 46.03 -4.33 32.48
CA ALA A 302 44.85 -3.87 31.72
C ALA A 302 43.97 -2.93 32.58
N VAL A 303 43.74 -3.27 33.85
CA VAL A 303 43.03 -2.40 34.81
C VAL A 303 43.82 -1.11 35.06
N ALA A 304 45.15 -1.19 35.22
CA ALA A 304 46.00 -0.01 35.39
C ALA A 304 45.94 0.95 34.19
N ARG A 305 45.98 0.43 32.96
CA ARG A 305 45.86 1.23 31.72
C ARG A 305 44.49 1.91 31.62
N TRP A 306 43.42 1.22 32.02
CA TRP A 306 42.09 1.80 32.05
C TRP A 306 41.92 2.89 33.11
N VAL A 307 42.42 2.68 34.33
CA VAL A 307 42.40 3.72 35.39
C VAL A 307 43.16 4.97 34.92
N ALA A 308 44.28 4.80 34.22
CA ALA A 308 45.00 5.92 33.61
C ALA A 308 44.13 6.68 32.59
N GLN A 309 43.44 5.96 31.71
CA GLN A 309 42.52 6.54 30.71
C GLN A 309 41.34 7.28 31.35
N LEU A 310 40.75 6.73 32.43
CA LEU A 310 39.70 7.42 33.20
C LEU A 310 40.16 8.77 33.74
N HIS A 311 41.41 8.84 34.21
CA HIS A 311 42.00 10.08 34.69
C HIS A 311 42.34 11.07 33.56
N GLY A 312 42.22 10.65 32.29
CA GLY A 312 42.58 11.42 31.11
C GLY A 312 44.05 11.26 30.71
N GLY A 313 44.76 10.29 31.29
CA GLY A 313 46.19 10.04 31.09
C GLY A 313 46.50 8.79 30.28
N THR A 314 47.79 8.54 30.08
CA THR A 314 48.33 7.40 29.33
C THR A 314 49.39 6.65 30.15
N LEU A 315 49.27 5.32 30.23
CA LEU A 315 50.22 4.44 30.93
C LEU A 315 51.02 3.58 29.93
N ARG A 316 52.30 3.84 29.70
CA ARG A 316 53.08 3.20 28.62
C ARG A 316 54.43 2.68 29.10
N PHE A 317 54.99 1.69 28.41
CA PHE A 317 56.38 1.31 28.59
C PHE A 317 57.30 2.28 27.85
N LEU A 318 58.37 2.71 28.51
CA LEU A 318 59.48 3.46 27.93
C LEU A 318 60.72 2.58 27.82
N ASP A 319 61.68 3.00 27.00
CA ASP A 319 62.97 2.31 26.96
C ASP A 319 63.74 2.52 28.28
N PRO A 320 64.26 1.43 28.89
CA PRO A 320 65.05 1.52 30.11
C PRO A 320 66.42 2.16 29.81
N GLU A 321 66.91 3.01 30.71
CA GLU A 321 68.15 3.79 30.49
C GLU A 321 69.42 2.91 30.42
N GLY A 322 69.37 1.69 30.99
CA GLY A 322 70.48 0.72 31.02
C GLY A 322 70.37 -0.46 30.04
N GLY A 323 69.31 -0.51 29.21
CA GLY A 323 69.08 -1.62 28.25
C GLY A 323 68.51 -2.92 28.83
N SER A 324 68.43 -3.04 30.15
CA SER A 324 67.72 -4.10 30.90
C SER A 324 66.71 -3.49 31.86
N GLY A 325 65.64 -4.22 32.20
CA GLY A 325 64.56 -3.73 33.08
C GLY A 325 63.28 -3.32 32.35
N ALA A 326 62.21 -3.10 33.11
CA ALA A 326 60.96 -2.52 32.62
C ALA A 326 60.74 -1.12 33.22
N ARG A 327 60.38 -0.15 32.37
CA ARG A 327 60.09 1.23 32.77
C ARG A 327 58.68 1.59 32.37
N LEU A 328 57.78 1.68 33.34
CA LEU A 328 56.37 2.00 33.10
C LEU A 328 56.06 3.42 33.57
N ARG A 329 55.57 4.26 32.65
CA ARG A 329 55.28 5.67 32.91
C ARG A 329 53.80 5.99 32.71
N LEU A 330 53.19 6.54 33.75
CA LEU A 330 51.89 7.20 33.75
C LEU A 330 52.09 8.69 33.49
N GLU A 331 51.35 9.24 32.53
CA GLU A 331 51.31 10.69 32.25
C GLU A 331 49.86 11.16 32.26
N VAL A 332 49.54 12.16 33.08
CA VAL A 332 48.17 12.69 33.24
C VAL A 332 48.18 14.22 33.03
N PRO A 333 47.41 14.75 32.07
CA PRO A 333 47.26 16.20 31.88
C PRO A 333 46.35 16.84 32.93
N THR A 334 46.64 18.06 33.39
CA THR A 334 45.77 18.79 34.36
C THR A 334 44.47 19.31 33.74
N THR A 335 44.40 19.38 32.41
CA THR A 335 43.18 19.73 31.67
C THR A 335 42.82 18.62 30.70
N VAL A 336 41.73 17.90 30.99
CA VAL A 336 41.12 16.97 30.03
C VAL A 336 40.57 17.80 28.85
N PRO A 337 40.98 17.60 27.59
CA PRO A 337 40.26 18.15 26.47
C PRO A 337 38.88 17.47 26.44
N PRO A 338 37.76 18.20 26.32
CA PRO A 338 36.45 17.59 26.38
C PRO A 338 36.33 16.54 25.26
N PRO A 339 35.93 15.29 25.53
CA PRO A 339 35.60 14.36 24.47
C PRO A 339 34.45 14.95 23.64
N GLY A 340 34.62 14.98 22.33
CA GLY A 340 33.59 15.46 21.41
C GLY A 340 32.27 14.73 21.68
N ARG A 341 31.24 15.49 22.08
CA ARG A 341 29.90 14.93 22.34
C ARG A 341 29.34 14.30 21.06
N PRO A 342 28.94 13.01 21.07
CA PRO A 342 27.77 12.62 20.30
C PRO A 342 26.55 13.26 20.97
N THR A 343 25.72 13.92 20.18
CA THR A 343 24.44 14.50 20.59
C THR A 343 23.61 13.51 21.42
N PRO A 344 23.13 13.87 22.63
CA PRO A 344 22.24 13.00 23.38
C PRO A 344 20.89 12.91 22.68
N ALA A 345 20.46 11.70 22.35
CA ALA A 345 19.06 11.40 22.13
C ALA A 345 18.29 11.63 23.46
N PRO A 346 17.00 12.03 23.41
CA PRO A 346 16.27 12.46 24.59
C PRO A 346 16.15 11.32 25.62
N SER A 347 16.46 11.68 26.86
CA SER A 347 16.36 10.87 28.06
C SER A 347 14.94 10.33 28.25
N GLN A 348 14.78 9.01 28.18
CA GLN A 348 13.70 8.32 28.89
C GLN A 348 14.26 7.87 30.24
N GLU A 349 13.57 8.23 31.32
CA GLU A 349 13.84 7.71 32.67
C GLU A 349 13.90 6.17 32.63
N PRO A 350 14.97 5.54 33.14
CA PRO A 350 14.95 4.12 33.40
C PRO A 350 14.00 3.85 34.57
N ALA A 351 12.83 3.31 34.26
CA ALA A 351 12.02 2.61 35.23
C ALA A 351 12.87 1.48 35.83
N VAL A 352 13.06 1.53 37.15
CA VAL A 352 13.72 0.49 37.94
C VAL A 352 13.05 -0.85 37.63
N THR A 353 13.68 -1.64 36.78
CA THR A 353 13.27 -3.03 36.53
C THR A 353 13.95 -3.85 37.61
N GLN A 354 13.17 -4.30 38.58
CA GLN A 354 13.61 -5.30 39.55
C GLN A 354 14.18 -6.50 38.79
N VAL A 355 15.44 -6.86 39.09
CA VAL A 355 16.06 -8.10 38.64
C VAL A 355 15.24 -9.26 39.22
N PRO A 356 14.59 -10.12 38.40
CA PRO A 356 13.94 -11.30 38.93
C PRO A 356 15.02 -12.27 39.43
N THR A 357 14.84 -12.76 40.65
CA THR A 357 15.62 -13.85 41.24
C THR A 357 15.60 -15.06 40.29
N PRO A 358 16.73 -15.76 40.04
CA PRO A 358 16.72 -16.96 39.23
C PRO A 358 15.96 -18.07 39.97
N ILE A 359 14.76 -18.39 39.49
CA ILE A 359 14.04 -19.61 39.87
C ILE A 359 14.82 -20.80 39.28
N PRO A 360 14.97 -21.94 40.01
CA PRO A 360 15.60 -23.13 39.45
C PRO A 360 14.84 -23.57 38.21
N THR A 361 15.52 -23.59 37.07
CA THR A 361 14.98 -24.02 35.78
C THR A 361 14.61 -25.49 35.88
N GLN A 362 13.31 -25.79 36.04
CA GLN A 362 12.80 -27.07 35.56
C GLN A 362 13.10 -27.16 34.06
N PRO A 363 13.49 -28.33 33.52
CA PRO A 363 13.65 -28.50 32.09
C PRO A 363 12.32 -28.12 31.43
N ALA A 364 12.33 -26.99 30.72
CA ALA A 364 11.17 -26.48 30.04
C ALA A 364 10.69 -27.57 29.08
N THR A 365 9.49 -28.10 29.33
CA THR A 365 8.75 -28.76 28.26
C THR A 365 8.68 -27.73 27.14
N PRO A 366 9.16 -28.04 25.92
CA PRO A 366 9.16 -27.06 24.85
C PRO A 366 7.73 -26.56 24.70
N ALA A 367 7.53 -25.27 24.98
CA ALA A 367 6.28 -24.63 24.67
C ALA A 367 5.97 -24.98 23.21
N PRO A 368 4.75 -25.44 22.88
CA PRO A 368 4.42 -25.71 21.51
C PRO A 368 4.71 -24.41 20.77
N VAL A 369 5.70 -24.45 19.89
CA VAL A 369 5.95 -23.40 18.92
C VAL A 369 4.62 -23.26 18.21
N THR A 370 3.82 -22.26 18.55
CA THR A 370 2.71 -21.85 17.70
C THR A 370 3.40 -21.47 16.42
N ALA A 371 3.44 -22.41 15.48
CA ALA A 371 3.89 -22.19 14.14
C ALA A 371 3.13 -20.94 13.71
N GLU A 372 3.85 -19.85 13.55
CA GLU A 372 3.31 -18.60 13.05
C GLU A 372 2.67 -18.98 11.72
N VAL A 373 1.34 -19.11 11.71
CA VAL A 373 0.62 -19.58 10.52
C VAL A 373 1.04 -18.59 9.43
N PRO A 374 1.71 -19.06 8.35
CA PRO A 374 2.25 -18.14 7.37
C PRO A 374 1.08 -17.32 6.83
N GLN A 375 1.06 -16.03 7.17
CA GLN A 375 0.02 -15.14 6.70
C GLN A 375 0.01 -15.19 5.17
N PRO A 376 -1.15 -15.40 4.54
CA PRO A 376 -1.28 -15.34 3.09
C PRO A 376 -0.53 -14.13 2.52
N ALA A 377 0.24 -14.32 1.46
CA ALA A 377 1.14 -13.28 0.93
C ALA A 377 0.45 -11.93 0.59
N LEU A 378 -0.88 -11.95 0.40
CA LEU A 378 -1.70 -10.77 0.10
C LEU A 378 -2.31 -10.12 1.35
N ASP A 379 -2.28 -10.75 2.53
CA ASP A 379 -2.81 -10.17 3.77
C ASP A 379 -1.99 -8.97 4.27
N GLY A 380 -0.69 -8.90 3.95
CA GLY A 380 0.10 -7.71 4.20
C GLY A 380 -0.38 -6.48 3.41
N LEU A 381 -0.99 -6.67 2.23
CA LEU A 381 -1.50 -5.60 1.38
C LEU A 381 -2.95 -5.23 1.72
N PHE A 382 -3.80 -6.22 1.94
CA PHE A 382 -5.25 -6.03 2.07
C PHE A 382 -5.79 -6.23 3.49
N GLY A 383 -5.02 -6.80 4.43
CA GLY A 383 -5.54 -7.31 5.71
C GLY A 383 -6.26 -6.28 6.60
N ARG A 384 -5.90 -4.99 6.52
CA ARG A 384 -6.61 -3.91 7.22
C ARG A 384 -7.98 -3.57 6.63
N PHE A 385 -8.13 -3.69 5.31
CA PHE A 385 -9.34 -3.30 4.56
C PHE A 385 -10.23 -4.50 4.23
N TRP A 386 -9.63 -5.67 4.09
CA TRP A 386 -10.27 -6.85 3.53
C TRP A 386 -9.63 -8.12 4.08
N PRO A 387 -9.70 -8.41 5.39
CA PRO A 387 -9.05 -9.58 5.99
C PRO A 387 -9.47 -10.89 5.30
N GLU A 388 -8.52 -11.80 5.08
CA GLU A 388 -8.83 -13.12 4.52
C GLU A 388 -9.49 -13.94 5.61
N ARG A 389 -10.79 -14.18 5.45
CA ARG A 389 -11.52 -15.09 6.33
C ARG A 389 -11.19 -16.51 5.88
N GLU A 390 -11.12 -17.46 6.80
CA GLU A 390 -10.85 -18.88 6.48
C GLU A 390 -11.99 -19.48 5.65
N LEU A 391 -11.99 -19.19 4.35
CA LEU A 391 -12.96 -19.71 3.40
C LEU A 391 -12.57 -21.15 3.06
N GLY A 392 -13.53 -22.06 3.23
CA GLY A 392 -13.44 -23.39 2.65
C GLY A 392 -13.39 -23.35 1.11
N PRO A 393 -13.03 -24.48 0.47
CA PRO A 393 -13.10 -24.61 -0.98
C PRO A 393 -14.52 -24.34 -1.50
N GLY A 394 -14.65 -23.47 -2.50
CA GLY A 394 -15.94 -23.07 -3.06
C GLY A 394 -16.19 -23.62 -4.47
N THR A 395 -16.19 -24.95 -4.62
CA THR A 395 -16.42 -25.61 -5.93
C THR A 395 -17.73 -25.19 -6.59
N ARG A 396 -18.80 -25.02 -5.80
CA ARG A 396 -20.10 -24.52 -6.28
C ARG A 396 -20.00 -23.12 -6.88
N THR A 397 -19.23 -22.23 -6.26
CA THR A 397 -19.01 -20.85 -6.73
C THR A 397 -18.21 -20.83 -8.03
N VAL A 398 -17.16 -21.65 -8.11
CA VAL A 398 -16.36 -21.80 -9.32
C VAL A 398 -17.23 -22.36 -10.46
N LEU A 399 -18.03 -23.39 -10.19
CA LEU A 399 -18.93 -23.98 -11.18
C LEU A 399 -19.99 -22.97 -11.65
N ALA A 400 -20.64 -22.26 -10.73
CA ALA A 400 -21.64 -21.24 -11.06
C ALA A 400 -21.04 -20.12 -11.91
N SER A 401 -19.83 -19.66 -11.58
CA SER A 401 -19.10 -18.66 -12.38
C SER A 401 -18.71 -19.21 -13.75
N ALA A 402 -18.30 -20.49 -13.83
CA ALA A 402 -17.95 -21.15 -15.09
C ALA A 402 -19.16 -21.31 -16.01
N VAL A 403 -20.32 -21.65 -15.45
CA VAL A 403 -21.60 -21.67 -16.18
C VAL A 403 -21.95 -20.27 -16.68
N ALA A 404 -21.82 -19.23 -15.85
CA ALA A 404 -22.06 -17.84 -16.29
C ALA A 404 -21.12 -17.42 -17.43
N GLY A 405 -19.83 -17.75 -17.33
CA GLY A 405 -18.87 -17.52 -18.41
C GLY A 405 -19.21 -18.28 -19.69
N LEU A 406 -19.58 -19.56 -19.58
CA LEU A 406 -19.97 -20.37 -20.74
C LEU A 406 -21.26 -19.86 -21.40
N VAL A 407 -22.26 -19.49 -20.60
CA VAL A 407 -23.49 -18.83 -21.09
C VAL A 407 -23.13 -17.55 -21.82
N ALA A 408 -22.26 -16.71 -21.25
CA ALA A 408 -21.84 -15.47 -21.90
C ALA A 408 -21.08 -15.72 -23.21
N GLY A 409 -20.12 -16.63 -23.26
CA GLY A 409 -19.39 -16.93 -24.49
C GLY A 409 -20.23 -17.57 -25.59
N LEU A 410 -21.24 -18.39 -25.24
CA LEU A 410 -22.13 -18.99 -26.23
C LEU A 410 -23.26 -18.04 -26.65
N ALA A 411 -23.80 -17.27 -25.72
CA ALA A 411 -25.00 -16.48 -25.94
C ALA A 411 -24.71 -15.06 -26.39
N LEU A 412 -23.65 -14.39 -25.91
CA LEU A 412 -23.39 -12.98 -26.26
C LEU A 412 -23.29 -12.82 -27.78
N SER A 413 -24.04 -11.85 -28.30
CA SER A 413 -23.89 -11.38 -29.66
C SER A 413 -22.75 -10.35 -29.72
N PHE A 414 -21.96 -10.44 -30.79
CA PHE A 414 -20.94 -9.46 -31.15
C PHE A 414 -21.44 -8.47 -32.21
N THR A 415 -22.60 -8.71 -32.81
CA THR A 415 -23.20 -7.84 -33.82
C THR A 415 -24.03 -6.72 -33.17
N GLY A 416 -24.67 -6.98 -32.02
CA GLY A 416 -25.42 -5.95 -31.30
C GLY A 416 -25.76 -6.30 -29.84
N VAL A 417 -26.15 -5.28 -29.06
CA VAL A 417 -26.63 -5.45 -27.67
C VAL A 417 -28.10 -5.88 -27.69
N GLY A 418 -28.45 -6.96 -27.00
CA GLY A 418 -29.81 -7.51 -27.02
C GLY A 418 -30.12 -8.49 -25.89
N VAL A 419 -31.00 -9.45 -26.16
CA VAL A 419 -31.44 -10.48 -25.21
C VAL A 419 -30.28 -11.25 -24.58
N SER A 420 -29.24 -11.53 -25.35
CA SER A 420 -28.06 -12.24 -24.87
C SER A 420 -27.31 -11.50 -23.76
N TRP A 421 -27.18 -10.17 -23.86
CA TRP A 421 -26.52 -9.33 -22.85
C TRP A 421 -27.28 -9.35 -21.53
N THR A 422 -28.60 -9.29 -21.59
CA THR A 422 -29.45 -9.41 -20.40
C THR A 422 -29.31 -10.77 -19.74
N LEU A 423 -29.39 -11.85 -20.52
CA LEU A 423 -29.23 -13.21 -20.01
C LEU A 423 -27.84 -13.43 -19.38
N ALA A 424 -26.78 -12.91 -20.01
CA ALA A 424 -25.42 -12.98 -19.49
C ALA A 424 -25.30 -12.21 -18.15
N ALA A 425 -25.81 -10.98 -18.07
CA ALA A 425 -25.79 -10.19 -16.85
C ALA A 425 -26.62 -10.82 -15.71
N ILE A 426 -27.78 -11.41 -16.02
CA ILE A 426 -28.59 -12.18 -15.06
C ILE A 426 -27.81 -13.39 -14.56
N ALA A 427 -27.18 -14.16 -15.44
CA ALA A 427 -26.37 -15.33 -15.06
C ALA A 427 -25.20 -14.94 -14.14
N CYS A 428 -24.50 -13.84 -14.46
CA CYS A 428 -23.41 -13.30 -13.64
C CYS A 428 -23.90 -12.86 -12.25
N GLY A 429 -24.98 -12.07 -12.21
CA GLY A 429 -25.59 -11.59 -10.96
C GLY A 429 -26.11 -12.74 -10.09
N ALA A 430 -26.76 -13.73 -10.69
CA ALA A 430 -27.26 -14.92 -9.99
C ALA A 430 -26.12 -15.76 -9.41
N ALA A 431 -25.04 -16.00 -10.17
CA ALA A 431 -23.87 -16.75 -9.69
C ALA A 431 -23.22 -16.09 -8.46
N ALA A 432 -23.12 -14.76 -8.46
CA ALA A 432 -22.61 -13.99 -7.33
C ALA A 432 -23.60 -13.93 -6.15
N LEU A 433 -24.91 -13.79 -6.42
CA LEU A 433 -25.93 -13.68 -5.37
C LEU A 433 -26.15 -15.00 -4.61
N VAL A 434 -26.19 -16.13 -5.32
CA VAL A 434 -26.36 -17.47 -4.72
C VAL A 434 -25.24 -17.80 -3.73
N THR A 435 -24.06 -17.22 -3.95
CA THR A 435 -22.87 -17.42 -3.11
C THR A 435 -22.62 -16.26 -2.16
N ALA A 436 -23.48 -15.23 -2.17
CA ALA A 436 -23.32 -14.05 -1.33
C ALA A 436 -23.54 -14.36 0.15
N ARG A 437 -22.56 -13.98 0.98
CA ARG A 437 -22.63 -14.11 2.45
C ARG A 437 -23.84 -13.41 3.05
N HIS A 438 -24.14 -12.22 2.54
CA HIS A 438 -25.29 -11.40 2.96
C HIS A 438 -26.46 -11.50 1.96
N GLY A 439 -26.52 -12.56 1.14
CA GLY A 439 -27.49 -12.68 0.04
C GLY A 439 -28.96 -12.69 0.45
N ARG A 440 -29.26 -12.89 1.75
CA ARG A 440 -30.63 -12.86 2.31
C ARG A 440 -30.97 -11.56 3.02
N GLU A 441 -30.04 -10.61 3.12
CA GLU A 441 -30.36 -9.30 3.69
C GLU A 441 -31.28 -8.52 2.76
N GLY A 442 -32.28 -7.83 3.33
CA GLY A 442 -33.26 -7.08 2.54
C GLY A 442 -32.62 -6.01 1.65
N TRP A 443 -31.52 -5.39 2.09
CA TRP A 443 -30.77 -4.43 1.27
C TRP A 443 -30.11 -5.09 0.05
N THR A 444 -29.45 -6.24 0.24
CA THR A 444 -28.81 -6.97 -0.86
C THR A 444 -29.83 -7.48 -1.87
N LEU A 445 -30.98 -7.96 -1.40
CA LEU A 445 -32.10 -8.36 -2.28
C LEU A 445 -32.71 -7.18 -3.03
N ALA A 446 -32.90 -6.03 -2.38
CA ALA A 446 -33.38 -4.82 -3.04
C ALA A 446 -32.40 -4.32 -4.11
N CYS A 447 -31.09 -4.31 -3.82
CA CYS A 447 -30.05 -3.99 -4.79
C CYS A 447 -30.02 -4.99 -5.95
N ALA A 448 -30.16 -6.29 -5.70
CA ALA A 448 -30.21 -7.30 -6.74
C ALA A 448 -31.45 -7.14 -7.63
N GLY A 449 -32.62 -6.84 -7.05
CA GLY A 449 -33.84 -6.55 -7.79
C GLY A 449 -33.73 -5.29 -8.65
N LEU A 450 -33.15 -4.21 -8.11
CA LEU A 450 -32.88 -2.98 -8.87
C LEU A 450 -31.86 -3.21 -9.99
N ALA A 451 -30.80 -3.97 -9.73
CA ALA A 451 -29.82 -4.33 -10.75
C ALA A 451 -30.45 -5.17 -11.87
N LEU A 452 -31.38 -6.07 -11.55
CA LEU A 452 -32.14 -6.83 -12.55
C LEU A 452 -32.97 -5.89 -13.44
N LEU A 453 -33.72 -4.96 -12.84
CA LEU A 453 -34.51 -3.96 -13.59
C LEU A 453 -33.65 -3.08 -14.49
N LEU A 454 -32.44 -2.72 -14.05
CA LEU A 454 -31.50 -1.92 -14.82
C LEU A 454 -30.85 -2.67 -16.00
N VAL A 455 -30.92 -4.00 -16.04
CA VAL A 455 -30.37 -4.77 -17.17
C VAL A 455 -31.43 -4.99 -18.25
N LEU A 456 -32.72 -5.01 -17.89
CA LEU A 456 -33.83 -5.19 -18.85
C LEU A 456 -33.82 -4.21 -20.06
N PRO A 457 -33.41 -2.93 -19.94
CA PRO A 457 -33.32 -2.04 -21.10
C PRO A 457 -32.50 -2.59 -22.26
N MET A 458 -31.55 -3.49 -22.04
CA MET A 458 -30.79 -4.13 -23.11
C MET A 458 -31.63 -5.05 -24.00
N THR A 459 -32.73 -5.61 -23.50
CA THR A 459 -33.68 -6.37 -24.33
C THR A 459 -34.84 -5.54 -24.84
N LEU A 460 -35.12 -4.41 -24.18
CA LEU A 460 -36.33 -3.63 -24.42
C LEU A 460 -36.10 -2.43 -25.33
N LEU A 461 -34.93 -1.81 -25.26
CA LEU A 461 -34.60 -0.56 -25.93
C LEU A 461 -33.37 -0.73 -26.81
N ASP A 462 -33.23 0.11 -27.82
CA ASP A 462 -32.05 0.13 -28.68
C ASP A 462 -31.08 1.26 -28.33
N ALA A 463 -31.55 2.31 -27.65
CA ALA A 463 -30.75 3.45 -27.23
C ALA A 463 -29.49 3.06 -26.42
N TRP A 464 -28.34 3.00 -27.10
CA TRP A 464 -27.06 2.50 -26.56
C TRP A 464 -26.60 3.25 -25.30
N TRP A 465 -26.85 4.57 -25.25
CA TRP A 465 -26.46 5.42 -24.14
C TRP A 465 -27.18 5.04 -22.85
N ILE A 466 -28.47 4.66 -22.92
CA ILE A 466 -29.23 4.15 -21.78
C ILE A 466 -28.73 2.78 -21.37
N GLN A 467 -28.52 1.88 -22.33
CA GLN A 467 -28.07 0.52 -22.06
C GLN A 467 -26.76 0.53 -21.27
N MET A 468 -25.79 1.37 -21.66
CA MET A 468 -24.50 1.50 -20.97
C MET A 468 -24.64 2.14 -19.58
N LEU A 469 -25.41 3.22 -19.44
CA LEU A 469 -25.66 3.84 -18.13
C LEU A 469 -26.35 2.88 -17.16
N CYS A 470 -27.34 2.12 -17.64
CA CYS A 470 -28.06 1.17 -16.81
C CYS A 470 -27.19 -0.04 -16.44
N LEU A 471 -26.32 -0.54 -17.33
CA LEU A 471 -25.35 -1.60 -16.98
C LEU A 471 -24.36 -1.16 -15.90
N LEU A 472 -23.81 0.05 -16.02
CA LEU A 472 -22.90 0.62 -15.03
C LEU A 472 -23.61 0.81 -13.68
N ALA A 473 -24.83 1.33 -13.70
CA ALA A 473 -25.65 1.49 -12.50
C ALA A 473 -26.01 0.13 -11.88
N ALA A 474 -26.40 -0.87 -12.68
CA ALA A 474 -26.73 -2.22 -12.21
C ALA A 474 -25.54 -2.84 -11.47
N THR A 475 -24.35 -2.71 -12.03
CA THR A 475 -23.10 -3.19 -11.43
C THR A 475 -22.81 -2.47 -10.12
N ALA A 476 -22.88 -1.13 -10.09
CA ALA A 476 -22.62 -0.34 -8.89
C ALA A 476 -23.62 -0.65 -7.76
N VAL A 477 -24.91 -0.77 -8.09
CA VAL A 477 -25.98 -1.10 -7.14
C VAL A 477 -25.79 -2.52 -6.59
N PHE A 478 -25.52 -3.50 -7.45
CA PHE A 478 -25.28 -4.88 -7.04
C PHE A 478 -24.08 -4.99 -6.09
N LEU A 479 -22.94 -4.42 -6.46
CA LEU A 479 -21.72 -4.44 -5.64
C LEU A 479 -21.90 -3.73 -4.29
N SER A 480 -22.65 -2.61 -4.26
CA SER A 480 -23.02 -1.93 -3.02
C SER A 480 -23.89 -2.80 -2.11
N GLY A 481 -24.83 -3.55 -2.69
CA GLY A 481 -25.68 -4.51 -1.99
C GLY A 481 -24.90 -5.65 -1.36
N VAL A 482 -23.96 -6.22 -2.11
CA VAL A 482 -23.16 -7.39 -1.69
C VAL A 482 -22.12 -7.04 -0.62
N THR A 483 -21.49 -5.86 -0.73
CA THR A 483 -20.52 -5.36 0.26
C THR A 483 -21.17 -4.72 1.48
N GLY A 484 -22.49 -4.45 1.45
CA GLY A 484 -23.22 -3.85 2.55
C GLY A 484 -22.89 -2.37 2.78
N ALA A 485 -22.37 -1.66 1.77
CA ALA A 485 -21.95 -0.27 1.88
C ALA A 485 -23.07 0.64 2.43
N ARG A 486 -22.70 1.56 3.33
CA ARG A 486 -23.60 2.52 4.00
C ARG A 486 -23.19 3.96 3.74
N THR A 487 -21.91 4.21 3.51
CA THR A 487 -21.36 5.54 3.28
C THR A 487 -21.01 5.76 1.81
N MET A 488 -20.93 7.03 1.39
CA MET A 488 -20.51 7.39 0.03
C MET A 488 -19.12 6.81 -0.31
N ARG A 489 -18.19 6.84 0.66
CA ARG A 489 -16.87 6.21 0.50
C ARG A 489 -17.00 4.70 0.35
N GLY A 490 -17.85 4.07 1.15
CA GLY A 490 -18.16 2.65 1.04
C GLY A 490 -18.64 2.28 -0.36
N ILE A 491 -19.62 3.01 -0.92
CA ILE A 491 -20.16 2.76 -2.27
C ILE A 491 -19.07 2.84 -3.34
N VAL A 492 -18.21 3.87 -3.30
CA VAL A 492 -17.10 4.00 -4.25
C VAL A 492 -16.09 2.85 -4.08
N LEU A 493 -15.74 2.52 -2.83
CA LEU A 493 -14.82 1.42 -2.52
C LEU A 493 -15.40 0.05 -2.92
N SER A 494 -16.72 -0.14 -2.88
CA SER A 494 -17.37 -1.35 -3.38
C SER A 494 -17.14 -1.56 -4.87
N GLY A 495 -17.22 -0.49 -5.68
CA GLY A 495 -16.92 -0.54 -7.11
C GLY A 495 -15.45 -0.92 -7.38
N LEU A 496 -14.53 -0.32 -6.62
CA LEU A 496 -13.09 -0.63 -6.73
C LEU A 496 -12.73 -2.01 -6.16
N ALA A 497 -13.52 -2.55 -5.23
CA ALA A 497 -13.28 -3.85 -4.63
C ALA A 497 -13.46 -5.00 -5.64
N TRP A 498 -14.33 -4.87 -6.63
CA TRP A 498 -14.58 -5.93 -7.61
C TRP A 498 -13.33 -6.35 -8.42
N PRO A 499 -12.61 -5.45 -9.12
CA PRO A 499 -11.39 -5.84 -9.82
C PRO A 499 -10.29 -6.34 -8.86
N LEU A 500 -10.23 -5.79 -7.65
CA LEU A 500 -9.30 -6.25 -6.61
C LEU A 500 -9.64 -7.65 -6.09
N ALA A 501 -10.92 -8.03 -6.11
CA ALA A 501 -11.42 -9.35 -5.74
C ALA A 501 -10.80 -10.44 -6.61
N SER A 502 -10.67 -10.18 -7.91
CA SER A 502 -10.08 -11.12 -8.88
C SER A 502 -8.62 -11.44 -8.55
N LEU A 503 -7.86 -10.47 -8.05
CA LEU A 503 -6.47 -10.67 -7.61
C LEU A 503 -6.41 -11.36 -6.24
N ARG A 504 -7.24 -10.91 -5.30
CA ARG A 504 -7.27 -11.43 -3.93
C ARG A 504 -7.79 -12.87 -3.85
N GLY A 505 -8.72 -13.25 -4.72
CA GLY A 505 -9.32 -14.59 -4.77
C GLY A 505 -8.45 -15.67 -5.40
N LEU A 506 -7.32 -15.34 -6.04
CA LEU A 506 -6.46 -16.31 -6.74
C LEU A 506 -5.98 -17.49 -5.87
N PRO A 507 -5.49 -17.29 -4.62
CA PRO A 507 -5.08 -18.41 -3.77
C PRO A 507 -6.25 -19.31 -3.38
N TRP A 508 -7.41 -18.71 -3.09
CA TRP A 508 -8.65 -19.43 -2.77
C TRP A 508 -9.18 -20.23 -3.96
N PHE A 509 -9.14 -19.66 -5.16
CA PHE A 509 -9.49 -20.35 -6.41
C PHE A 509 -8.58 -21.57 -6.63
N GLY A 510 -7.27 -21.39 -6.44
CA GLY A 510 -6.29 -22.49 -6.53
C GLY A 510 -6.55 -23.63 -5.54
N ARG A 511 -7.00 -23.32 -4.30
CA ARG A 511 -7.44 -24.34 -3.32
C ARG A 511 -8.74 -25.03 -3.74
N SER A 512 -9.69 -24.27 -4.26
CA SER A 512 -11.00 -24.79 -4.68
C SER A 512 -10.90 -25.76 -5.87
N LEU A 513 -9.96 -25.55 -6.79
CA LEU A 513 -9.67 -26.48 -7.88
C LEU A 513 -9.08 -27.83 -7.43
N ARG A 514 -8.23 -27.83 -6.38
CA ARG A 514 -7.58 -29.07 -5.88
C ARG A 514 -8.57 -30.06 -5.26
N LEU A 515 -9.66 -29.56 -4.68
CA LEU A 515 -10.68 -30.39 -4.03
C LEU A 515 -11.79 -30.89 -4.97
N ALA A 516 -11.92 -30.31 -6.17
CA ALA A 516 -12.84 -30.81 -7.21
C ALA A 516 -12.39 -32.15 -7.85
N GLY A 517 -11.55 -32.94 -7.16
CA GLY A 517 -11.15 -34.29 -7.59
C GLY A 517 -9.98 -34.36 -8.57
N THR A 518 -9.16 -33.31 -8.69
CA THR A 518 -8.04 -33.30 -9.64
C THR A 518 -6.73 -32.99 -8.91
N GLY A 519 -5.78 -33.93 -8.93
CA GLY A 519 -4.60 -33.95 -8.03
C GLY A 519 -3.58 -32.81 -8.13
N THR A 520 -2.33 -33.05 -7.75
CA THR A 520 -1.29 -32.01 -7.60
C THR A 520 -0.82 -31.37 -8.92
N ARG A 521 -1.13 -31.96 -10.09
CA ARG A 521 -0.68 -31.50 -11.41
C ARG A 521 -1.68 -30.58 -12.15
N THR A 522 -2.94 -30.50 -11.71
CA THR A 522 -3.99 -29.78 -12.46
C THR A 522 -3.88 -28.26 -12.50
N PRO A 523 -3.37 -27.53 -11.50
CA PRO A 523 -3.18 -26.09 -11.64
C PRO A 523 -2.20 -25.76 -12.77
N ALA A 524 -1.21 -26.63 -12.99
CA ALA A 524 -0.30 -26.52 -14.11
C ALA A 524 -1.02 -26.86 -15.42
N VAL A 525 -1.81 -27.93 -15.48
CA VAL A 525 -2.58 -28.30 -16.68
C VAL A 525 -3.59 -27.21 -17.04
N VAL A 526 -4.41 -26.71 -16.11
CA VAL A 526 -5.38 -25.62 -16.35
C VAL A 526 -4.68 -24.35 -16.82
N ARG A 527 -3.55 -23.98 -16.20
CA ARG A 527 -2.75 -22.83 -16.62
C ARG A 527 -2.16 -23.04 -18.02
N THR A 528 -1.64 -24.23 -18.31
CA THR A 528 -1.10 -24.58 -19.62
C THR A 528 -2.21 -24.59 -20.67
N THR A 529 -3.37 -25.21 -20.40
CA THR A 529 -4.54 -25.19 -21.27
C THR A 529 -5.05 -23.77 -21.50
N ALA A 530 -5.12 -22.93 -20.47
CA ALA A 530 -5.52 -21.53 -20.62
C ALA A 530 -4.52 -20.73 -21.48
N TRP A 531 -3.21 -20.87 -21.23
CA TRP A 531 -2.19 -20.22 -22.07
C TRP A 531 -2.13 -20.79 -23.49
N SER A 532 -2.37 -22.09 -23.66
CA SER A 532 -2.44 -22.74 -24.97
C SER A 532 -3.68 -22.31 -25.74
N LEU A 533 -4.84 -22.18 -25.10
CA LEU A 533 -6.05 -21.65 -25.73
C LEU A 533 -5.92 -20.16 -26.06
N LEU A 534 -5.31 -19.38 -25.17
CA LEU A 534 -5.03 -17.96 -25.41
C LEU A 534 -4.02 -17.78 -26.54
N GLY A 535 -2.93 -18.55 -26.54
CA GLY A 535 -1.94 -18.57 -27.60
C GLY A 535 -2.55 -19.03 -28.93
N LEU A 536 -3.31 -20.12 -28.93
CA LEU A 536 -4.02 -20.61 -30.11
C LEU A 536 -5.01 -19.58 -30.64
N GLY A 537 -5.72 -18.88 -29.77
CA GLY A 537 -6.65 -17.84 -30.16
C GLY A 537 -5.95 -16.63 -30.77
N VAL A 538 -4.99 -16.04 -30.05
CA VAL A 538 -4.25 -14.86 -30.51
C VAL A 538 -3.47 -15.15 -31.79
N PHE A 539 -2.64 -16.19 -31.82
CA PHE A 539 -1.84 -16.51 -33.01
C PHE A 539 -2.68 -17.09 -34.13
N GLY A 540 -3.70 -17.90 -33.81
CA GLY A 540 -4.60 -18.44 -34.82
C GLY A 540 -5.38 -17.34 -35.53
N THR A 541 -5.87 -16.32 -34.80
CA THR A 541 -6.62 -15.20 -35.38
C THR A 541 -5.69 -14.35 -36.22
N ILE A 542 -4.52 -13.97 -35.68
CA ILE A 542 -3.51 -13.19 -36.42
C ILE A 542 -3.10 -13.91 -37.72
N PHE A 543 -2.86 -15.22 -37.68
CA PHE A 543 -2.47 -15.96 -38.89
C PHE A 543 -3.65 -16.21 -39.85
N ALA A 544 -4.87 -16.39 -39.34
CA ALA A 544 -6.07 -16.50 -40.16
C ALA A 544 -6.36 -15.19 -40.91
N THR A 545 -6.20 -14.04 -40.23
CA THR A 545 -6.36 -12.72 -40.87
C THR A 545 -5.19 -12.37 -41.79
N ALA A 546 -3.96 -12.78 -41.45
CA ALA A 546 -2.78 -12.46 -42.24
C ALA A 546 -2.64 -13.31 -43.52
N ASN A 547 -3.28 -14.47 -43.59
CA ASN A 547 -3.20 -15.35 -44.76
C ASN A 547 -4.57 -15.96 -45.12
N PRO A 548 -5.19 -15.55 -46.25
CA PRO A 548 -6.52 -16.02 -46.64
C PRO A 548 -6.57 -17.54 -46.92
N VAL A 549 -5.45 -18.16 -47.33
CA VAL A 549 -5.38 -19.63 -47.51
C VAL A 549 -5.47 -20.35 -46.17
N PHE A 550 -4.77 -19.85 -45.15
CA PHE A 550 -4.82 -20.41 -43.81
C PHE A 550 -6.19 -20.18 -43.17
N GLY A 551 -6.76 -18.97 -43.31
CA GLY A 551 -8.13 -18.68 -42.88
C GLY A 551 -9.15 -19.65 -43.48
N GLY A 552 -9.10 -19.87 -44.81
CA GLY A 552 -10.00 -20.79 -45.49
C GLY A 552 -9.90 -22.26 -45.05
N TRP A 553 -8.71 -22.75 -44.70
CA TRP A 553 -8.55 -24.10 -44.13
C TRP A 553 -9.19 -24.21 -42.74
N VAL A 554 -9.05 -23.17 -41.93
CA VAL A 554 -9.58 -23.15 -40.58
C VAL A 554 -11.12 -23.07 -40.61
N ASP A 555 -11.69 -22.26 -41.51
CA ASP A 555 -13.13 -22.16 -41.70
C ASP A 555 -13.77 -23.47 -42.21
N GLN A 556 -13.02 -24.27 -42.99
CA GLN A 556 -13.45 -25.62 -43.39
C GLN A 556 -13.41 -26.64 -42.24
N LEU A 557 -12.52 -26.45 -41.26
CA LEU A 557 -12.35 -27.36 -40.13
C LEU A 557 -13.40 -27.14 -39.03
N VAL A 558 -13.91 -25.91 -38.89
CA VAL A 558 -14.97 -25.53 -37.93
C VAL A 558 -16.14 -24.87 -38.68
N PRO A 559 -16.94 -25.64 -39.44
CA PRO A 559 -18.07 -25.09 -40.18
C PRO A 559 -19.12 -24.50 -39.21
N ASN A 560 -19.63 -23.30 -39.53
CA ASN A 560 -20.60 -22.49 -38.78
C ASN A 560 -20.07 -21.64 -37.60
N LEU A 561 -18.77 -21.64 -37.32
CA LEU A 561 -18.11 -20.67 -36.42
C LEU A 561 -16.81 -20.24 -37.08
N THR A 562 -16.78 -19.05 -37.69
CA THR A 562 -15.52 -18.48 -38.19
C THR A 562 -14.50 -18.50 -37.04
N PHE A 563 -13.23 -18.81 -37.33
CA PHE A 563 -12.22 -18.99 -36.27
C PHE A 563 -12.15 -17.80 -35.30
N ASN A 564 -12.30 -16.59 -35.85
CA ASN A 564 -12.33 -15.35 -35.10
C ASN A 564 -13.52 -15.26 -34.14
N ASP A 565 -14.69 -15.78 -34.52
CA ASP A 565 -15.86 -15.87 -33.64
C ASP A 565 -15.62 -16.89 -32.51
N LEU A 566 -15.09 -18.08 -32.81
CA LEU A 566 -14.80 -19.09 -31.78
C LEU A 566 -13.78 -18.58 -30.74
N VAL A 567 -12.72 -17.91 -31.20
CA VAL A 567 -11.71 -17.30 -30.33
C VAL A 567 -12.29 -16.17 -29.50
N GLY A 568 -13.07 -15.28 -30.14
CA GLY A 568 -13.77 -14.20 -29.45
C GLY A 568 -14.70 -14.72 -28.35
N ARG A 569 -15.48 -15.77 -28.63
CA ARG A 569 -16.36 -16.43 -27.67
C ARG A 569 -15.63 -17.10 -26.53
N ALA A 570 -14.55 -17.83 -26.82
CA ALA A 570 -13.73 -18.47 -25.80
C ALA A 570 -13.09 -17.42 -24.88
N PHE A 571 -12.61 -16.31 -25.47
CA PHE A 571 -12.08 -15.18 -24.72
C PHE A 571 -13.15 -14.55 -23.82
N VAL A 572 -14.32 -14.21 -24.37
CA VAL A 572 -15.44 -13.66 -23.61
C VAL A 572 -15.88 -14.60 -22.51
N ALA A 573 -15.96 -15.91 -22.78
CA ALA A 573 -16.28 -16.90 -21.75
C ALA A 573 -15.29 -16.87 -20.60
N CYS A 574 -13.98 -16.82 -20.90
CA CYS A 574 -12.93 -16.74 -19.89
C CYS A 574 -12.95 -15.41 -19.13
N PHE A 575 -13.17 -14.31 -19.83
CA PHE A 575 -13.23 -12.97 -19.25
C PHE A 575 -14.43 -12.83 -18.31
N VAL A 576 -15.63 -13.20 -18.78
CA VAL A 576 -16.85 -13.17 -17.98
C VAL A 576 -16.78 -14.16 -16.84
N PHE A 577 -16.18 -15.35 -17.03
CA PHE A 577 -15.88 -16.27 -15.94
C PHE A 577 -15.01 -15.61 -14.86
N ALA A 578 -13.90 -14.99 -15.23
CA ALA A 578 -12.99 -14.35 -14.29
C ALA A 578 -13.64 -13.15 -13.57
N ALA A 579 -14.38 -12.33 -14.31
CA ALA A 579 -15.11 -11.18 -13.77
C ALA A 579 -16.21 -11.62 -12.79
N THR A 580 -16.99 -12.64 -13.16
CA THR A 580 -18.03 -13.24 -12.31
C THR A 580 -17.44 -13.90 -11.09
N LEU A 581 -16.33 -14.64 -11.24
CA LEU A 581 -15.62 -15.26 -10.12
C LEU A 581 -15.09 -14.21 -9.14
N GLY A 582 -14.59 -13.07 -9.63
CA GLY A 582 -14.22 -11.92 -8.81
C GLY A 582 -15.41 -11.35 -8.03
N ALA A 583 -16.54 -11.13 -8.70
CA ALA A 583 -17.78 -10.65 -8.07
C ALA A 583 -18.31 -11.66 -7.01
N ALA A 584 -18.29 -12.95 -7.32
CA ALA A 584 -18.72 -14.02 -6.43
C ALA A 584 -17.76 -14.19 -5.24
N TYR A 585 -16.44 -14.05 -5.44
CA TYR A 585 -15.48 -14.01 -4.34
C TYR A 585 -15.72 -12.81 -3.43
N LEU A 586 -15.96 -11.62 -3.98
CA LEU A 586 -16.36 -10.44 -3.21
C LEU A 586 -17.68 -10.68 -2.47
N ALA A 587 -18.61 -11.44 -3.05
CA ALA A 587 -19.87 -11.79 -2.39
C ALA A 587 -19.70 -12.77 -1.22
N LEU A 588 -18.81 -13.74 -1.36
CA LEU A 588 -18.46 -14.68 -0.30
C LEU A 588 -17.66 -14.02 0.82
N ASN A 589 -16.69 -13.20 0.46
CA ASN A 589 -15.81 -12.50 1.38
C ASN A 589 -15.87 -10.99 1.11
N PRO A 590 -16.96 -10.31 1.54
CA PRO A 590 -17.11 -8.88 1.31
C PRO A 590 -16.00 -8.10 1.99
N ALA A 591 -15.39 -7.19 1.22
CA ALA A 591 -14.42 -6.22 1.72
C ALA A 591 -15.06 -5.37 2.82
N ASP A 592 -14.28 -5.00 3.84
CA ASP A 592 -14.76 -4.07 4.86
C ASP A 592 -14.62 -2.63 4.33
N VAL A 593 -15.54 -2.28 3.43
CA VAL A 593 -15.60 -0.97 2.75
C VAL A 593 -15.90 0.19 3.71
N GLU A 594 -16.20 -0.12 4.97
CA GLU A 594 -16.45 0.84 6.03
C GLU A 594 -15.24 1.00 6.98
N VAL A 595 -14.08 0.39 6.69
CA VAL A 595 -12.86 0.57 7.49
C VAL A 595 -12.49 2.03 7.58
N GLY A 596 -12.39 2.53 8.81
CA GLY A 596 -12.09 3.94 9.10
C GLY A 596 -13.27 4.90 8.93
N SER A 597 -14.46 4.45 8.49
CA SER A 597 -15.66 5.30 8.37
C SER A 597 -16.21 5.75 9.73
N GLY A 598 -15.82 5.07 10.82
CA GLY A 598 -16.10 5.46 12.20
C GLY A 598 -15.27 6.64 12.73
N ARG A 599 -14.09 6.91 12.15
CA ARG A 599 -13.27 8.09 12.50
C ARG A 599 -13.78 9.29 11.70
N ARG A 600 -14.69 10.08 12.30
CA ARG A 600 -14.95 11.43 11.80
C ARG A 600 -13.61 12.19 11.78
N PRO A 601 -13.28 12.92 10.70
CA PRO A 601 -12.12 13.80 10.73
C PRO A 601 -12.23 14.73 11.94
N ALA A 602 -11.08 15.14 12.48
CA ALA A 602 -11.06 16.10 13.58
C ALA A 602 -11.91 17.31 13.20
N ALA A 603 -12.80 17.71 14.10
CA ALA A 603 -13.53 18.95 13.92
C ALA A 603 -12.51 20.09 13.81
N LEU A 604 -12.78 21.05 12.94
CA LEU A 604 -11.93 22.24 12.85
C LEU A 604 -11.96 22.96 14.21
N ALA A 605 -10.79 23.45 14.64
CA ALA A 605 -10.66 24.09 15.94
C ALA A 605 -11.55 25.33 16.04
N ASN A 606 -11.71 26.05 14.92
CA ASN A 606 -12.56 27.21 14.83
C ASN A 606 -13.73 27.00 13.85
N ARG A 607 -14.94 27.37 14.28
CA ARG A 607 -16.15 27.26 13.46
C ARG A 607 -16.09 28.12 12.19
N PHE A 608 -15.36 29.23 12.23
CA PHE A 608 -15.24 30.14 11.08
C PHE A 608 -14.59 29.46 9.86
N GLU A 609 -13.73 28.47 10.06
CA GLU A 609 -13.01 27.79 8.97
C GLU A 609 -13.94 26.98 8.04
N TRP A 610 -15.10 26.53 8.53
CA TRP A 610 -16.11 25.88 7.68
C TRP A 610 -17.34 26.77 7.44
N LEU A 611 -17.72 27.61 8.41
CA LEU A 611 -18.93 28.42 8.33
C LEU A 611 -18.78 29.59 7.34
N VAL A 612 -17.64 30.28 7.33
CA VAL A 612 -17.44 31.44 6.43
C VAL A 612 -17.50 31.02 4.96
N PRO A 613 -16.80 29.95 4.51
CA PRO A 613 -16.94 29.48 3.13
C PRO A 613 -18.39 29.14 2.76
N VAL A 614 -19.15 28.48 3.64
CA VAL A 614 -20.56 28.15 3.39
C VAL A 614 -21.40 29.41 3.26
N LEU A 615 -21.24 30.40 4.16
CA LEU A 615 -21.99 31.65 4.10
C LEU A 615 -21.63 32.50 2.86
N VAL A 616 -20.38 32.43 2.39
CA VAL A 616 -19.98 33.07 1.13
C VAL A 616 -20.71 32.41 -0.04
N VAL A 617 -20.79 31.07 -0.06
CA VAL A 617 -21.57 30.35 -1.08
C VAL A 617 -23.06 30.71 -0.98
N ASP A 618 -23.64 30.77 0.22
CA ASP A 618 -25.02 31.21 0.43
C ASP A 618 -25.24 32.62 -0.14
N ALA A 619 -24.33 33.56 0.13
CA ALA A 619 -24.43 34.93 -0.38
C ALA A 619 -24.39 34.99 -1.91
N VAL A 620 -23.54 34.18 -2.55
CA VAL A 620 -23.49 34.05 -4.01
C VAL A 620 -24.80 33.46 -4.56
N PHE A 621 -25.34 32.42 -3.93
CA PHE A 621 -26.63 31.84 -4.32
C PHE A 621 -27.78 32.84 -4.17
N VAL A 622 -27.81 33.63 -3.08
CA VAL A 622 -28.80 34.69 -2.89
C VAL A 622 -28.67 35.76 -3.97
N ALA A 623 -27.45 36.22 -4.27
CA ALA A 623 -27.22 37.21 -5.33
C ALA A 623 -27.66 36.67 -6.70
N PHE A 624 -27.34 35.42 -6.99
CA PHE A 624 -27.73 34.74 -8.22
C PHE A 624 -29.26 34.60 -8.36
N ILE A 625 -29.94 34.11 -7.32
CA ILE A 625 -31.40 33.98 -7.31
C ILE A 625 -32.06 35.36 -7.41
N THR A 626 -31.49 36.39 -6.78
CA THR A 626 -31.99 37.77 -6.89
C THR A 626 -31.85 38.30 -8.32
N ALA A 627 -30.72 38.04 -8.97
CA ALA A 627 -30.51 38.39 -10.38
C ALA A 627 -31.51 37.67 -11.30
N GLN A 628 -31.73 36.36 -11.10
CA GLN A 628 -32.73 35.60 -11.85
C GLN A 628 -34.15 36.10 -11.59
N ALA A 629 -34.52 36.38 -10.34
CA ALA A 629 -35.84 36.89 -10.00
C ALA A 629 -36.10 38.25 -10.66
N ARG A 630 -35.09 39.13 -10.71
CA ARG A 630 -35.18 40.41 -11.41
C ARG A 630 -35.34 40.23 -12.92
N ALA A 631 -34.60 39.29 -13.52
CA ALA A 631 -34.76 38.95 -14.93
C ALA A 631 -36.16 38.41 -15.25
N LEU A 632 -36.71 37.53 -14.38
CA LEU A 632 -38.07 37.00 -14.49
C LEU A 632 -39.16 38.06 -14.35
N ILE A 633 -39.01 39.01 -13.41
CA ILE A 633 -39.97 40.10 -13.20
C ILE A 633 -39.88 41.14 -14.32
N GLY A 634 -38.67 41.43 -14.80
CA GLY A 634 -38.43 42.40 -15.87
C GLY A 634 -38.94 41.98 -17.25
N GLY A 635 -39.20 40.68 -17.45
CA GLY A 635 -39.71 40.15 -18.72
C GLY A 635 -38.67 40.17 -19.84
N GLU A 636 -39.13 39.92 -21.06
CA GLU A 636 -38.29 39.81 -22.26
C GLU A 636 -37.55 41.11 -22.58
N ASP A 637 -38.24 42.25 -22.47
CA ASP A 637 -37.68 43.58 -22.72
C ASP A 637 -36.47 43.88 -21.83
N TYR A 638 -36.58 43.57 -20.53
CA TYR A 638 -35.48 43.79 -19.57
C TYR A 638 -34.27 42.92 -19.89
N ILE A 639 -34.47 41.66 -20.26
CA ILE A 639 -33.38 40.73 -20.60
C ILE A 639 -32.68 41.20 -21.87
N GLN A 640 -33.45 41.57 -22.90
CA GLN A 640 -32.92 42.04 -24.17
C GLN A 640 -32.16 43.36 -24.03
N GLU A 641 -32.68 44.33 -23.26
CA GLU A 641 -31.98 45.60 -23.00
C GLU A 641 -30.69 45.42 -22.19
N THR A 642 -30.69 44.49 -21.23
CA THR A 642 -29.54 44.33 -20.31
C THR A 642 -28.45 43.43 -20.89
N THR A 643 -28.81 42.38 -21.64
CA THR A 643 -27.88 41.34 -22.09
C THR A 643 -27.72 41.27 -23.60
N GLY A 644 -28.65 41.85 -24.37
CA GLY A 644 -28.70 41.70 -25.83
C GLY A 644 -29.14 40.31 -26.31
N LEU A 645 -29.54 39.42 -25.39
CA LEU A 645 -29.99 38.06 -25.70
C LEU A 645 -31.52 37.97 -25.76
N THR A 646 -32.03 37.02 -26.56
CA THR A 646 -33.44 36.62 -26.47
C THR A 646 -33.70 35.91 -25.14
N TYR A 647 -34.96 35.87 -24.69
CA TYR A 647 -35.31 35.16 -23.46
C TYR A 647 -34.84 33.68 -23.49
N ALA A 648 -34.97 33.02 -24.64
CA ALA A 648 -34.62 31.62 -24.79
C ALA A 648 -33.09 31.39 -24.82
N ASP A 649 -32.31 32.27 -25.47
CA ASP A 649 -30.84 32.21 -25.45
C ASP A 649 -30.26 32.52 -24.06
N PHE A 650 -30.87 33.48 -23.36
CA PHE A 650 -30.51 33.83 -21.98
C PHE A 650 -30.67 32.64 -21.02
N VAL A 651 -31.77 31.91 -21.15
CA VAL A 651 -32.08 30.76 -20.28
C VAL A 651 -31.16 29.55 -20.54
N HIS A 652 -30.65 29.40 -21.77
CA HIS A 652 -29.71 28.32 -22.10
C HIS A 652 -28.28 28.57 -21.60
N GLN A 653 -27.84 29.83 -21.55
CA GLN A 653 -26.48 30.15 -21.09
C GLN A 653 -26.27 29.74 -19.63
N GLY A 654 -25.24 28.92 -19.41
CA GLY A 654 -24.88 28.46 -18.07
C GLY A 654 -25.76 27.35 -17.49
N PHE A 655 -26.66 26.74 -18.27
CA PHE A 655 -27.47 25.61 -17.78
C PHE A 655 -26.62 24.46 -17.22
N GLY A 656 -25.60 24.01 -17.95
CA GLY A 656 -24.66 23.00 -17.44
C GLY A 656 -23.89 23.46 -16.19
N GLN A 657 -23.71 24.77 -16.02
CA GLN A 657 -23.10 25.33 -14.81
C GLN A 657 -24.05 25.28 -13.61
N LEU A 658 -25.37 25.38 -13.82
CA LEU A 658 -26.38 25.22 -12.76
C LEU A 658 -26.39 23.79 -12.23
N THR A 659 -26.40 22.79 -13.10
CA THR A 659 -26.30 21.38 -12.70
C THR A 659 -24.99 21.11 -11.96
N LEU A 660 -23.87 21.66 -12.45
CA LEU A 660 -22.60 21.58 -11.75
C LEU A 660 -22.65 22.26 -10.36
N ALA A 661 -23.32 23.41 -10.25
CA ALA A 661 -23.49 24.13 -8.99
C ALA A 661 -24.32 23.31 -7.98
N THR A 662 -25.40 22.67 -8.42
CA THR A 662 -26.19 21.76 -7.59
C THR A 662 -25.33 20.58 -7.10
N ALA A 663 -24.49 19.99 -7.98
CA ALA A 663 -23.63 18.86 -7.63
C ALA A 663 -22.51 19.25 -6.66
N LEU A 664 -21.89 20.41 -6.89
CA LEU A 664 -20.92 21.02 -5.98
C LEU A 664 -21.55 21.36 -4.64
N THR A 665 -22.83 21.76 -4.60
CA THR A 665 -23.53 22.02 -3.34
C THR A 665 -23.65 20.76 -2.49
N VAL A 666 -24.00 19.62 -3.09
CA VAL A 666 -24.01 18.32 -2.40
C VAL A 666 -22.62 17.99 -1.82
N LEU A 667 -21.55 18.28 -2.57
CA LEU A 667 -20.18 18.12 -2.11
C LEU A 667 -19.83 19.07 -0.95
N VAL A 668 -20.18 20.36 -1.04
CA VAL A 668 -19.96 21.36 0.02
C VAL A 668 -20.68 20.94 1.29
N VAL A 669 -21.95 20.55 1.20
CA VAL A 669 -22.73 20.06 2.34
C VAL A 669 -22.09 18.81 2.96
N TRP A 670 -21.59 17.88 2.13
CA TRP A 670 -20.88 16.69 2.60
C TRP A 670 -19.56 17.02 3.32
N VAL A 671 -18.76 17.97 2.81
CA VAL A 671 -17.50 18.40 3.45
C VAL A 671 -17.78 19.16 4.75
N ALA A 672 -18.66 20.17 4.71
CA ALA A 672 -18.99 21.01 5.85
C ALA A 672 -19.58 20.20 7.01
N SER A 673 -20.53 19.30 6.72
CA SER A 673 -21.14 18.44 7.74
C SER A 673 -20.16 17.48 8.42
N ARG A 674 -19.04 17.12 7.77
CA ARG A 674 -17.98 16.29 8.34
C ARG A 674 -16.98 17.07 9.18
N ARG A 675 -16.79 18.36 8.91
CA ARG A 675 -15.81 19.23 9.58
C ARG A 675 -16.38 20.05 10.74
N ALA A 676 -17.70 20.15 10.84
CA ALA A 676 -18.36 20.92 11.87
C ALA A 676 -18.14 20.39 13.31
N GLY A 677 -18.10 21.32 14.25
CA GLY A 677 -17.95 21.05 15.67
C GLY A 677 -19.14 20.30 16.29
N ARG A 678 -18.93 19.78 17.51
CA ARG A 678 -19.94 19.00 18.24
C ARG A 678 -20.80 19.82 19.21
N THR A 679 -20.56 21.13 19.32
CA THR A 679 -21.30 21.95 20.28
C THR A 679 -22.75 22.18 19.82
N ALA A 680 -23.65 22.45 20.77
CA ALA A 680 -25.05 22.77 20.44
C ALA A 680 -25.17 24.04 19.57
N GLN A 681 -24.21 24.96 19.69
CA GLN A 681 -24.16 26.16 18.87
C GLN A 681 -23.69 25.85 17.44
N ASP A 682 -22.67 25.00 17.27
CA ASP A 682 -22.21 24.58 15.94
C ASP A 682 -23.29 23.79 15.21
N ARG A 683 -24.07 22.95 15.92
CA ARG A 683 -25.21 22.25 15.33
C ARG A 683 -26.30 23.19 14.84
N ARG A 684 -26.60 24.27 15.58
CA ARG A 684 -27.57 25.29 15.15
C ARG A 684 -27.10 26.04 13.92
N TRP A 685 -25.84 26.48 13.90
CA TRP A 685 -25.26 27.14 12.72
C TRP A 685 -25.21 26.20 11.52
N LEU A 686 -24.85 24.94 11.72
CA LEU A 686 -24.83 23.94 10.64
C LEU A 686 -26.23 23.73 10.06
N LEU A 687 -27.26 23.59 10.90
CA LEU A 687 -28.64 23.44 10.44
C LEU A 687 -29.13 24.71 9.73
N GLY A 688 -28.79 25.89 10.24
CA GLY A 688 -29.17 27.17 9.64
C GLY A 688 -28.51 27.41 8.29
N SER A 689 -27.17 27.35 8.21
CA SER A 689 -26.43 27.67 6.99
C SER A 689 -26.58 26.58 5.93
N LEU A 690 -26.43 25.29 6.28
CA LEU A 690 -26.64 24.23 5.28
C LEU A 690 -28.11 24.07 4.90
N GLY A 691 -29.05 24.35 5.82
CA GLY A 691 -30.47 24.38 5.49
C GLY A 691 -30.82 25.51 4.52
N LEU A 692 -30.25 26.70 4.72
CA LEU A 692 -30.35 27.81 3.77
C LEU A 692 -29.77 27.42 2.42
N LEU A 693 -28.53 26.91 2.39
CA LEU A 693 -27.86 26.45 1.18
C LEU A 693 -28.74 25.45 0.41
N CYS A 694 -29.21 24.39 1.07
CA CYS A 694 -30.08 23.38 0.45
C CYS A 694 -31.38 23.98 -0.08
N THR A 695 -31.98 24.94 0.63
CA THR A 695 -33.22 25.61 0.19
C THR A 695 -32.97 26.44 -1.06
N LEU A 696 -31.90 27.23 -1.08
CA LEU A 696 -31.50 28.02 -2.25
C LEU A 696 -31.18 27.10 -3.43
N THR A 697 -30.49 25.98 -3.19
CA THR A 697 -30.24 24.97 -4.23
C THR A 697 -31.52 24.38 -4.79
N LEU A 698 -32.55 24.08 -3.98
CA LEU A 698 -33.84 23.60 -4.48
C LEU A 698 -34.55 24.65 -5.34
N VAL A 699 -34.41 25.94 -5.01
CA VAL A 699 -34.90 27.04 -5.85
C VAL A 699 -34.15 27.09 -7.18
N VAL A 700 -32.82 26.92 -7.16
CA VAL A 700 -31.99 26.83 -8.38
C VAL A 700 -32.39 25.64 -9.24
N VAL A 701 -32.59 24.45 -8.66
CA VAL A 701 -33.08 23.25 -9.35
C VAL A 701 -34.42 23.52 -10.02
N ALA A 702 -35.39 24.10 -9.28
CA ALA A 702 -36.71 24.41 -9.82
C ALA A 702 -36.65 25.45 -10.96
N SER A 703 -35.78 26.46 -10.81
CA SER A 703 -35.53 27.46 -11.84
C SER A 703 -34.88 26.84 -13.08
N ALA A 704 -33.89 25.96 -12.90
CA ALA A 704 -33.20 25.27 -13.98
C ALA A 704 -34.15 24.36 -14.78
N LEU A 705 -34.99 23.56 -14.11
CA LEU A 705 -36.00 22.71 -14.76
C LEU A 705 -37.02 23.54 -15.54
N ARG A 706 -37.47 24.67 -14.98
CA ARG A 706 -38.39 25.58 -15.70
C ARG A 706 -37.70 26.25 -16.87
N GLY A 707 -36.44 26.63 -16.73
CA GLY A 707 -35.63 27.19 -17.81
C GLY A 707 -35.47 26.20 -18.95
N MET A 708 -35.14 24.94 -18.64
CA MET A 708 -35.04 23.88 -19.63
C MET A 708 -36.37 23.64 -20.34
N ALA A 709 -37.50 23.64 -19.62
CA ALA A 709 -38.82 23.50 -20.25
C ALA A 709 -39.10 24.61 -21.28
N VAL A 710 -38.84 25.88 -20.95
CA VAL A 710 -39.03 27.00 -21.90
C VAL A 710 -38.08 26.89 -23.09
N TYR A 711 -36.85 26.45 -22.85
CA TYR A 711 -35.87 26.24 -23.92
C TYR A 711 -36.28 25.09 -24.85
N GLN A 712 -36.83 24.01 -24.30
CA GLN A 712 -37.36 22.88 -25.07
C GLN A 712 -38.58 23.29 -25.91
N ASP A 713 -39.46 24.14 -25.37
CA ASP A 713 -40.61 24.67 -26.12
C ASP A 713 -40.15 25.50 -27.34
N ALA A 714 -39.07 26.30 -27.19
CA ALA A 714 -38.53 27.12 -28.26
C ALA A 714 -37.74 26.31 -29.32
N TYR A 715 -36.76 25.50 -28.88
CA TYR A 715 -35.78 24.85 -29.76
C TYR A 715 -35.99 23.34 -29.94
N GLY A 716 -36.99 22.75 -29.28
CA GLY A 716 -37.30 21.31 -29.37
C GLY A 716 -36.73 20.46 -28.26
N PHE A 717 -37.10 19.19 -28.24
CA PHE A 717 -36.67 18.23 -27.24
C PHE A 717 -35.45 17.46 -27.75
N THR A 718 -34.50 17.16 -26.86
CA THR A 718 -33.38 16.25 -27.16
C THR A 718 -33.18 15.25 -26.03
N THR A 719 -32.60 14.09 -26.35
CA THR A 719 -32.27 13.03 -25.38
C THR A 719 -31.33 13.55 -24.28
N LEU A 720 -30.34 14.37 -24.63
CA LEU A 720 -29.46 15.01 -23.67
C LEU A 720 -30.22 15.96 -22.73
N ARG A 721 -31.15 16.78 -23.24
CA ARG A 721 -31.95 17.70 -22.41
C ARG A 721 -32.83 16.92 -21.43
N LEU A 722 -33.51 15.88 -21.91
CA LEU A 722 -34.31 14.98 -21.05
C LEU A 722 -33.46 14.29 -19.98
N PHE A 723 -32.26 13.82 -20.33
CA PHE A 723 -31.34 13.23 -19.37
C PHE A 723 -30.97 14.25 -18.28
N VAL A 724 -30.67 15.50 -18.64
CA VAL A 724 -30.35 16.52 -17.64
C VAL A 724 -31.56 16.85 -16.77
N ASP A 725 -32.78 16.90 -17.30
CA ASP A 725 -33.99 17.12 -16.48
C ASP A 725 -34.16 16.03 -15.40
N VAL A 726 -34.02 14.77 -15.79
CA VAL A 726 -34.10 13.64 -14.85
C VAL A 726 -32.95 13.68 -13.85
N PHE A 727 -31.73 14.01 -14.30
CA PHE A 727 -30.55 14.10 -13.44
C PHE A 727 -30.64 15.25 -12.43
N GLU A 728 -31.06 16.43 -12.86
CA GLU A 728 -31.26 17.61 -12.01
C GLU A 728 -32.39 17.36 -10.99
N GLY A 729 -33.49 16.74 -11.43
CA GLY A 729 -34.57 16.31 -10.54
C GLY A 729 -34.12 15.29 -9.50
N TRP A 730 -33.31 14.30 -9.89
CA TRP A 730 -32.70 13.35 -8.95
C TRP A 730 -31.79 14.05 -7.94
N LEU A 731 -30.98 15.00 -8.39
CA LEU A 731 -30.08 15.75 -7.52
C LEU A 731 -30.85 16.63 -6.53
N GLY A 732 -31.95 17.27 -6.97
CA GLY A 732 -32.91 17.94 -6.09
C GLY A 732 -33.51 17.01 -5.03
N LEU A 733 -33.86 15.78 -5.40
CA LEU A 733 -34.31 14.75 -4.44
C LEU A 733 -33.21 14.35 -3.44
N VAL A 734 -31.94 14.29 -3.87
CA VAL A 734 -30.79 14.08 -2.97
C VAL A 734 -30.62 15.24 -2.00
N VAL A 735 -30.73 16.49 -2.46
CA VAL A 735 -30.70 17.69 -1.61
C VAL A 735 -31.83 17.66 -0.58
N LEU A 736 -33.05 17.29 -1.00
CA LEU A 736 -34.19 17.12 -0.11
C LEU A 736 -33.92 16.04 0.96
N ALA A 737 -33.36 14.89 0.57
CA ALA A 737 -32.99 13.83 1.50
C ALA A 737 -31.91 14.29 2.50
N ILE A 738 -30.94 15.09 2.06
CA ILE A 738 -29.92 15.70 2.92
C ILE A 738 -30.57 16.65 3.94
N MET A 739 -31.52 17.49 3.51
CA MET A 739 -32.24 18.42 4.39
C MET A 739 -33.04 17.66 5.46
N VAL A 740 -33.78 16.62 5.07
CA VAL A 740 -34.51 15.74 6.00
C VAL A 740 -33.55 15.04 6.98
N ALA A 741 -32.40 14.55 6.49
CA ALA A 741 -31.39 13.93 7.33
C ALA A 741 -30.75 14.90 8.34
N GLY A 742 -30.56 16.16 7.94
CA GLY A 742 -30.12 17.24 8.82
C GLY A 742 -31.10 17.46 9.98
N LEU A 743 -32.39 17.62 9.65
CA LEU A 743 -33.46 17.80 10.63
C LEU A 743 -33.63 16.58 11.57
N ALA A 744 -33.58 15.37 11.01
CA ALA A 744 -33.71 14.12 11.77
C ALA A 744 -32.47 13.78 12.63
N GLY A 745 -31.34 14.46 12.41
CA GLY A 745 -30.09 14.21 13.13
C GLY A 745 -29.42 12.86 12.84
N ARG A 746 -29.89 12.12 11.81
CA ARG A 746 -29.33 10.84 11.36
C ARG A 746 -29.18 10.89 9.85
N GLY A 747 -27.96 10.86 9.32
CA GLY A 747 -27.68 10.93 7.87
C GLY A 747 -27.04 9.69 7.25
N ARG A 748 -27.01 8.55 7.95
CA ARG A 748 -26.39 7.31 7.45
C ARG A 748 -27.15 6.65 6.29
N TRP A 749 -28.41 7.02 6.07
CA TRP A 749 -29.26 6.46 5.02
C TRP A 749 -29.21 7.27 3.71
N VAL A 750 -28.72 8.52 3.74
CA VAL A 750 -28.68 9.41 2.57
C VAL A 750 -27.92 8.80 1.38
N PRO A 751 -26.71 8.22 1.53
CA PRO A 751 -26.00 7.64 0.38
C PRO A 751 -26.74 6.46 -0.25
N ARG A 752 -27.44 5.66 0.56
CA ARG A 752 -28.24 4.52 0.08
C ARG A 752 -29.48 4.99 -0.65
N ILE A 753 -30.15 6.02 -0.15
CA ILE A 753 -31.29 6.62 -0.85
C ILE A 753 -30.83 7.25 -2.15
N ALA A 754 -29.73 8.01 -2.17
CA ALA A 754 -29.20 8.60 -3.40
C ALA A 754 -28.88 7.53 -4.47
N LEU A 755 -28.25 6.42 -4.08
CA LEU A 755 -27.96 5.30 -4.98
C LEU A 755 -29.25 4.62 -5.49
N ALA A 756 -30.19 4.31 -4.60
CA ALA A 756 -31.43 3.62 -4.96
C ALA A 756 -32.37 4.52 -5.79
N SER A 757 -32.47 5.81 -5.46
CA SER A 757 -33.27 6.76 -6.24
C SER A 757 -32.65 7.07 -7.59
N GLY A 758 -31.32 7.08 -7.71
CA GLY A 758 -30.63 7.25 -9.00
C GLY A 758 -30.85 6.05 -9.91
N ALA A 759 -30.76 4.84 -9.35
CA ALA A 759 -31.12 3.60 -10.04
C ALA A 759 -32.58 3.61 -10.51
N LEU A 760 -33.52 4.00 -9.64
CA LEU A 760 -34.93 4.12 -9.99
C LEU A 760 -35.19 5.21 -11.04
N ALA A 761 -34.48 6.33 -11.00
CA ALA A 761 -34.58 7.38 -12.01
C ALA A 761 -34.13 6.89 -13.38
N LEU A 762 -33.04 6.11 -13.46
CA LEU A 762 -32.60 5.47 -14.70
C LEU A 762 -33.59 4.41 -15.20
N VAL A 763 -34.14 3.57 -14.31
CA VAL A 763 -35.21 2.62 -14.68
C VAL A 763 -36.45 3.37 -15.20
N GLY A 764 -36.83 4.47 -14.56
CA GLY A 764 -37.93 5.32 -15.01
C GLY A 764 -37.68 5.97 -16.37
N LEU A 765 -36.47 6.50 -16.58
CA LEU A 765 -36.04 7.06 -17.86
C LEU A 765 -36.10 5.99 -18.97
N ALA A 766 -35.58 4.79 -18.71
CA ALA A 766 -35.67 3.67 -19.65
C ALA A 766 -37.13 3.24 -19.90
N ALA A 767 -37.97 3.19 -18.88
CA ALA A 767 -39.38 2.79 -19.01
C ALA A 767 -40.21 3.77 -19.85
N ILE A 768 -39.84 5.06 -19.89
CA ILE A 768 -40.49 6.06 -20.73
C ILE A 768 -40.10 5.91 -22.21
N ASN A 769 -39.04 5.16 -22.51
CA ASN A 769 -38.40 5.09 -23.83
C ASN A 769 -38.05 6.50 -24.35
N PRO A 770 -36.91 7.08 -23.93
CA PRO A 770 -36.66 8.49 -24.08
C PRO A 770 -36.50 8.92 -25.54
N ASP A 771 -35.97 8.07 -26.42
CA ASP A 771 -35.81 8.38 -27.84
C ASP A 771 -37.19 8.47 -28.53
N ALA A 772 -38.07 7.49 -28.27
CA ALA A 772 -39.47 7.54 -28.72
C ALA A 772 -40.24 8.73 -28.12
N TRP A 773 -40.01 9.02 -26.84
CA TRP A 773 -40.65 10.15 -26.15
C TRP A 773 -40.20 11.49 -26.75
N VAL A 774 -38.90 11.67 -26.99
CA VAL A 774 -38.35 12.88 -27.61
C VAL A 774 -38.88 13.06 -29.03
N ALA A 775 -38.98 11.97 -29.82
CA ALA A 775 -39.61 12.01 -31.13
C ALA A 775 -41.07 12.49 -31.03
N SER A 776 -41.87 11.89 -30.14
CA SER A 776 -43.28 12.26 -29.96
C SER A 776 -43.46 13.74 -29.59
N ARG A 777 -42.64 14.27 -28.67
CA ARG A 777 -42.73 15.67 -28.24
C ARG A 777 -42.31 16.66 -29.30
N ASN A 778 -41.31 16.33 -30.13
CA ASN A 778 -40.96 17.19 -31.25
C ASN A 778 -42.04 17.19 -32.33
N LEU A 779 -42.75 16.07 -32.53
CA LEU A 779 -43.88 16.00 -33.45
C LEU A 779 -45.11 16.75 -32.92
N ASP A 780 -45.42 16.65 -31.62
CA ASP A 780 -46.45 17.48 -30.97
C ASP A 780 -46.15 18.97 -31.17
N ARG A 781 -44.88 19.37 -31.04
CA ARG A 781 -44.41 20.75 -31.29
C ARG A 781 -44.52 21.13 -32.77
N TYR A 782 -44.24 20.22 -33.69
CA TYR A 782 -44.40 20.46 -35.11
C TYR A 782 -45.87 20.73 -35.47
N GLU A 783 -46.81 19.97 -34.94
CA GLU A 783 -48.24 20.22 -35.12
C GLU A 783 -48.66 21.62 -34.63
N ALA A 784 -48.03 22.12 -33.56
CA ALA A 784 -48.32 23.43 -33.00
C ALA A 784 -47.61 24.60 -33.69
N THR A 785 -46.39 24.40 -34.19
CA THR A 785 -45.49 25.49 -34.64
C THR A 785 -45.13 25.44 -36.13
N GLY A 786 -45.34 24.29 -36.78
CA GLY A 786 -44.94 24.02 -38.16
C GLY A 786 -43.43 23.84 -38.36
N ARG A 787 -42.61 23.82 -37.30
CA ARG A 787 -41.15 23.64 -37.39
C ARG A 787 -40.74 22.25 -36.88
N LEU A 788 -39.94 21.54 -37.67
CA LEU A 788 -39.45 20.21 -37.32
C LEU A 788 -38.00 20.03 -37.78
N ASP A 789 -37.13 19.64 -36.86
CA ASP A 789 -35.75 19.28 -37.16
C ASP A 789 -35.68 17.80 -37.54
N LEU A 790 -35.80 17.53 -38.84
CA LEU A 790 -35.70 16.16 -39.36
C LEU A 790 -34.29 15.60 -39.15
N SER A 791 -33.26 16.46 -39.21
CA SER A 791 -31.86 16.03 -39.11
C SER A 791 -31.60 15.42 -37.73
N TYR A 792 -32.16 16.02 -36.69
CA TYR A 792 -32.10 15.48 -35.34
C TYR A 792 -32.92 14.19 -35.19
N LEU A 793 -34.15 14.13 -35.75
CA LEU A 793 -34.98 12.93 -35.68
C LEU A 793 -34.30 11.69 -36.28
N ALA A 794 -33.54 11.86 -37.36
CA ALA A 794 -32.79 10.76 -37.98
C ALA A 794 -31.61 10.25 -37.12
N THR A 795 -31.16 11.02 -36.12
CA THR A 795 -30.09 10.58 -35.19
C THR A 795 -30.58 9.74 -34.01
N LEU A 796 -31.90 9.65 -33.81
CA LEU A 796 -32.49 8.86 -32.72
C LEU A 796 -32.35 7.36 -33.00
N SER A 797 -32.40 6.54 -31.95
CA SER A 797 -32.31 5.08 -32.11
C SER A 797 -33.55 4.49 -32.80
N ALA A 798 -33.48 3.19 -33.12
CA ALA A 798 -34.61 2.40 -33.62
C ALA A 798 -35.89 2.52 -32.74
N ASP A 799 -35.76 2.92 -31.47
CA ASP A 799 -36.88 3.19 -30.57
C ASP A 799 -37.87 4.24 -31.12
N ALA A 800 -37.38 5.23 -31.88
CA ALA A 800 -38.21 6.31 -32.41
C ALA A 800 -39.01 5.91 -33.67
N ALA A 801 -38.64 4.82 -34.34
CA ALA A 801 -39.18 4.46 -35.66
C ALA A 801 -40.72 4.33 -35.71
N PRO A 802 -41.39 3.66 -34.76
CA PRO A 802 -42.85 3.55 -34.79
C PRO A 802 -43.55 4.90 -34.67
N VAL A 803 -43.03 5.81 -33.84
CA VAL A 803 -43.60 7.14 -33.62
C VAL A 803 -43.46 8.00 -34.87
N VAL A 804 -42.30 7.92 -35.54
CA VAL A 804 -42.01 8.65 -36.78
C VAL A 804 -42.93 8.18 -37.90
N ALA A 805 -43.10 6.87 -38.09
CA ALA A 805 -43.94 6.33 -39.16
C ALA A 805 -45.44 6.55 -38.95
N GLU A 806 -45.92 6.50 -37.71
CA GLU A 806 -47.34 6.72 -37.41
C GLU A 806 -47.78 8.18 -37.64
N ARG A 807 -46.88 9.13 -37.34
CA ARG A 807 -47.25 10.55 -37.22
C ARG A 807 -46.77 11.44 -38.36
N LEU A 808 -45.73 11.05 -39.10
CA LEU A 808 -45.29 11.80 -40.27
C LEU A 808 -45.93 11.28 -41.56
N PRO A 809 -46.07 12.12 -42.60
CA PRO A 809 -46.43 11.65 -43.93
C PRO A 809 -45.48 10.54 -44.40
N PRO A 810 -45.98 9.53 -45.13
CA PRO A 810 -45.19 8.34 -45.47
C PRO A 810 -43.91 8.65 -46.25
N GLU A 811 -43.94 9.67 -47.12
CA GLU A 811 -42.74 10.12 -47.86
C GLU A 811 -41.68 10.74 -46.94
N THR A 812 -42.11 11.54 -45.95
CA THR A 812 -41.19 12.15 -44.97
C THR A 812 -40.67 11.12 -43.99
N ALA A 813 -41.53 10.24 -43.48
CA ALA A 813 -41.16 9.13 -42.61
C ALA A 813 -40.13 8.23 -43.31
N ARG A 814 -40.35 7.89 -44.58
CA ARG A 814 -39.41 7.10 -45.39
C ARG A 814 -38.01 7.73 -45.42
N CYS A 815 -37.92 9.03 -45.66
CA CYS A 815 -36.64 9.73 -45.72
C CYS A 815 -35.92 9.81 -44.37
N VAL A 816 -36.64 10.03 -43.28
CA VAL A 816 -36.07 10.05 -41.92
C VAL A 816 -35.57 8.66 -41.53
N LEU A 817 -36.39 7.63 -41.75
CA LEU A 817 -36.08 6.25 -41.35
C LEU A 817 -35.01 5.61 -42.23
N ALA A 818 -34.85 6.04 -43.48
CA ALA A 818 -33.73 5.62 -44.34
C ALA A 818 -32.36 6.08 -43.82
N LEU A 819 -32.33 7.10 -42.95
CA LEU A 819 -31.14 7.68 -42.32
C LEU A 819 -31.02 7.35 -40.83
N LEU A 820 -31.94 6.56 -40.27
CA LEU A 820 -31.76 5.97 -38.94
C LEU A 820 -30.36 5.38 -38.84
N PRO A 821 -29.69 5.45 -37.67
CA PRO A 821 -28.29 5.08 -37.53
C PRO A 821 -27.99 3.76 -38.24
N TYR A 822 -27.20 3.85 -39.32
CA TYR A 822 -26.97 2.83 -40.35
C TYR A 822 -26.46 1.46 -39.83
N ASP A 823 -26.19 1.32 -38.53
CA ASP A 823 -25.72 0.08 -37.88
C ASP A 823 -26.83 -0.67 -37.10
N GLU A 824 -27.94 -0.02 -36.71
CA GLU A 824 -28.92 -0.62 -35.79
C GLU A 824 -29.89 -1.60 -36.47
N LEU A 825 -30.20 -1.39 -37.74
CA LEU A 825 -31.07 -2.25 -38.57
C LEU A 825 -30.31 -2.99 -39.67
N ASP A 826 -29.00 -3.16 -39.52
CA ASP A 826 -28.19 -3.93 -40.46
C ASP A 826 -28.69 -5.38 -40.54
N ALA A 827 -28.66 -5.96 -41.74
CA ALA A 827 -29.14 -7.30 -42.02
C ALA A 827 -28.42 -8.35 -41.16
N ASP A 828 -27.13 -8.13 -40.88
CA ASP A 828 -26.33 -9.00 -40.02
C ASP A 828 -26.75 -8.94 -38.54
N VAL A 829 -27.23 -7.79 -38.07
CA VAL A 829 -27.73 -7.61 -36.70
C VAL A 829 -29.13 -8.23 -36.55
N LEU A 830 -30.03 -7.96 -37.50
CA LEU A 830 -31.39 -8.49 -37.50
C LEU A 830 -31.44 -10.01 -37.68
N ALA A 831 -30.50 -10.58 -38.45
CA ALA A 831 -30.38 -12.03 -38.63
C ALA A 831 -29.85 -12.75 -37.37
N ASP A 832 -29.21 -12.05 -36.42
CA ASP A 832 -28.70 -12.66 -35.19
C ASP A 832 -29.78 -12.69 -34.08
N PRO A 833 -30.38 -13.87 -33.77
CA PRO A 833 -31.40 -13.97 -32.72
C PRO A 833 -30.88 -13.60 -31.32
N ARG A 834 -29.56 -13.59 -31.12
CA ARG A 834 -28.93 -13.21 -29.84
C ARG A 834 -28.83 -11.70 -29.65
N ALA A 835 -28.83 -10.94 -30.74
CA ALA A 835 -28.89 -9.49 -30.75
C ALA A 835 -30.34 -8.97 -30.65
N TRP A 836 -31.34 -9.86 -30.67
CA TRP A 836 -32.74 -9.44 -30.64
C TRP A 836 -33.07 -8.52 -29.46
N ASN A 837 -33.75 -7.41 -29.76
CA ASN A 837 -34.40 -6.53 -28.78
C ASN A 837 -35.78 -6.08 -29.30
N LEU A 838 -36.64 -5.62 -28.40
CA LEU A 838 -38.03 -5.29 -28.71
C LEU A 838 -38.15 -4.09 -29.67
N SER A 839 -37.31 -3.07 -29.52
CA SER A 839 -37.40 -1.84 -30.31
C SER A 839 -36.97 -2.03 -31.75
N ARG A 840 -35.87 -2.74 -32.01
CA ARG A 840 -35.47 -3.12 -33.37
C ARG A 840 -36.50 -3.99 -34.06
N SER A 841 -37.10 -4.94 -33.32
CA SER A 841 -38.17 -5.77 -33.87
C SER A 841 -39.38 -4.95 -34.33
N ARG A 842 -39.74 -3.89 -33.59
CA ARG A 842 -40.83 -2.98 -33.98
C ARG A 842 -40.43 -2.05 -35.12
N ALA A 843 -39.19 -1.56 -35.10
CA ALA A 843 -38.65 -0.72 -36.16
C ALA A 843 -38.57 -1.48 -37.50
N GLN A 844 -38.18 -2.74 -37.47
CA GLN A 844 -38.15 -3.61 -38.64
C GLN A 844 -39.53 -3.75 -39.30
N GLU A 845 -40.57 -4.03 -38.50
CA GLU A 845 -41.96 -4.13 -38.99
C GLU A 845 -42.40 -2.83 -39.70
N VAL A 846 -42.06 -1.68 -39.13
CA VAL A 846 -42.35 -0.36 -39.70
C VAL A 846 -41.59 -0.09 -41.01
N VAL A 847 -40.32 -0.49 -41.09
CA VAL A 847 -39.49 -0.32 -42.29
C VAL A 847 -39.98 -1.23 -43.41
N GLU A 848 -40.37 -2.46 -43.09
CA GLU A 848 -40.99 -3.41 -44.03
C GLU A 848 -42.33 -2.86 -44.57
N ASP A 849 -43.18 -2.28 -43.72
CA ASP A 849 -44.47 -1.67 -44.11
C ASP A 849 -44.31 -0.46 -45.06
N LEU A 850 -43.19 0.25 -44.99
CA LEU A 850 -42.91 1.44 -45.82
C LEU A 850 -42.25 1.12 -47.17
N ASP A 851 -42.09 -0.17 -47.50
CA ASP A 851 -41.35 -0.69 -48.66
C ASP A 851 -39.92 -0.15 -48.74
N LEU A 852 -39.28 0.12 -47.59
CA LEU A 852 -37.88 0.48 -47.51
C LEU A 852 -37.04 -0.79 -47.70
N VAL A 853 -36.77 -1.16 -48.95
CA VAL A 853 -35.80 -2.23 -49.24
C VAL A 853 -34.43 -1.73 -48.76
N ALA A 854 -33.85 -2.42 -47.79
CA ALA A 854 -32.45 -2.25 -47.44
C ALA A 854 -31.61 -2.57 -48.68
N ASP A 855 -31.26 -1.56 -49.47
CA ASP A 855 -30.31 -1.71 -50.58
C ASP A 855 -28.90 -1.65 -50.00
N PRO A 856 -28.18 -2.79 -49.91
CA PRO A 856 -26.84 -2.83 -49.34
C PRO A 856 -25.82 -2.00 -50.14
N GLY A 857 -26.16 -1.55 -51.36
CA GLY A 857 -25.29 -0.74 -52.23
C GLY A 857 -25.24 0.75 -51.88
N ALA A 858 -26.25 1.29 -51.18
CA ALA A 858 -26.28 2.70 -50.80
C ALA A 858 -25.35 3.04 -49.62
N ALA A 859 -24.85 2.02 -48.91
CA ALA A 859 -24.04 2.12 -47.70
C ALA A 859 -22.62 2.72 -47.88
N SER A 860 -22.15 2.91 -49.12
CA SER A 860 -20.76 3.33 -49.39
C SER A 860 -20.54 4.84 -49.57
N SER A 861 -21.61 5.64 -49.64
CA SER A 861 -21.51 7.09 -49.77
C SER A 861 -22.21 7.76 -48.60
N GLY A 862 -21.45 8.25 -47.61
CA GLY A 862 -21.96 9.06 -46.49
C GLY A 862 -22.55 10.42 -46.90
N SER A 863 -23.30 10.50 -47.99
CA SER A 863 -24.06 11.68 -48.39
C SER A 863 -25.47 11.58 -47.80
N ILE A 864 -25.79 12.49 -46.89
CA ILE A 864 -27.18 12.84 -46.55
C ILE A 864 -27.91 13.14 -47.88
N GLY A 865 -28.82 12.28 -48.32
CA GLY A 865 -29.63 12.51 -49.54
C GLY A 865 -29.13 11.88 -50.84
N GLY A 866 -28.65 10.63 -50.79
CA GLY A 866 -28.37 9.82 -51.99
C GLY A 866 -29.62 9.60 -52.86
N ASP A 867 -30.80 9.51 -52.24
CA ASP A 867 -32.07 9.49 -52.95
C ASP A 867 -32.49 10.92 -53.37
N PRO A 868 -32.58 11.24 -54.68
CA PRO A 868 -33.04 12.53 -55.16
C PRO A 868 -34.45 12.91 -54.64
N GLU A 869 -35.30 11.94 -54.29
CA GLU A 869 -36.62 12.21 -53.71
C GLU A 869 -36.51 12.78 -52.29
N CYS A 870 -35.60 12.27 -51.47
CA CYS A 870 -35.43 12.76 -50.10
C CYS A 870 -34.76 14.13 -50.02
N ARG A 871 -33.95 14.52 -51.02
CA ARG A 871 -33.31 15.85 -51.04
C ARG A 871 -34.33 17.00 -50.98
N GLY A 872 -35.49 16.84 -51.62
CA GLY A 872 -36.58 17.81 -51.57
C GLY A 872 -37.25 17.89 -50.19
N VAL A 873 -37.38 16.75 -49.51
CA VAL A 873 -37.92 16.65 -48.15
C VAL A 873 -36.97 17.31 -47.15
N TRP A 874 -35.67 16.98 -47.18
CA TRP A 874 -34.69 17.62 -46.30
C TRP A 874 -34.67 19.14 -46.46
N ALA A 875 -34.66 19.64 -47.71
CA ALA A 875 -34.69 21.07 -47.99
C ALA A 875 -36.00 21.78 -47.60
N ALA A 876 -37.13 21.06 -47.53
CA ALA A 876 -38.42 21.62 -47.13
C ALA A 876 -38.55 21.81 -45.61
N TYR A 877 -37.75 21.07 -44.82
CA TYR A 877 -37.82 21.07 -43.36
C TYR A 877 -36.56 21.63 -42.67
N ASP A 878 -35.39 21.68 -43.32
CA ASP A 878 -34.14 22.29 -42.80
C ASP A 878 -34.15 23.85 -42.82
N GLY A 879 -35.26 24.46 -42.39
CA GLY A 879 -35.48 25.92 -42.36
C GLY A 879 -35.35 26.57 -40.99
#